data_AF-A0AAU6RC61-F1
#
_entry.id   AF-A0AAU6RC61-F1
#
_cell.length_a   1.000
_cell.length_b   1.000
_cell.length_c   1.000
_cell.angle_alpha   90.00
_cell.angle_beta   90.00
_cell.angle_gamma   90.00
#
_symmetry.space_group_name_H-M   'P 1'
#
loop_
_entity.id
_entity.type
_entity.pdbx_description
1 polymer ?
#
loop_
_entity_poly.entity_id
_entity_poly.type
_entity_poly.pdbx_seq_one_letter_code
_entity_poly.pdbx_strand_id
1 'polypeptide(L)'
;MKILKIILDLSMLFIIFSILFLFSLKEEEELIPDSNYVIKITEWDFKHSKESIYKELNKISKENDISIYKVSYSDGKNETKKYIYPINSKEKDLTETFNSKKNKLMNFEEVLKKDVRGNYFVKEKNIDNTNIQNSLLKLGIKSDIIKISPQILFISLIADNGLLFPILSLFIIYILYFLTKVCSNFKEIAIKKLNGYSNGNIIFEDFHKKILYYISFFAIFIFATILYLNLLEHNSQITLFIKREVILYCLYLLIIIIISIISYFLVIKIDIPSLIKGQKPYKQLRIISTFTKCILLLVFSIIYIGNYTHLKELSLINESKKIWNQMDDYYTVDIAPIFYKEEEKKILQKKFHNLIIYSEKTNNTLLIRNNNVYNPSNTYSNVENSKVLFINKNFIDFYGKLDQDFSIKTDASQIEIILPVNSMSKRKNIELDVNDWIKFQQDGTNINQNSHFISKENDYKIYSFDTRTMKKYSYIYSPVILVIEGNDLGDDFYYTSVSQGSYLFKNYDSTIDNIKKFGLENYVSSVTSFKDKVNSDYKEIKIKYLILLLAQILNIVTISITILFDIKQYFDQNKKLLLIKKIHGYSILHSNITYILLQSLLIIFVGISCYFYFKNIIFIYIMLIFILFQFVLQILYIYILEKNYTKLIKEI
;
A
#
# COMPACT_ATOMS: atom_id res chain seq x y z
N MET A 1 -3.32 -34.82 -9.91
CA MET A 1 -4.43 -34.08 -9.26
C MET A 1 -4.30 -33.97 -7.74
N LYS A 2 -3.91 -35.03 -6.99
CA LYS A 2 -3.74 -34.96 -5.53
C LYS A 2 -2.63 -33.98 -5.11
N ILE A 3 -1.44 -34.07 -5.72
CA ILE A 3 -0.31 -33.17 -5.44
C ILE A 3 -0.67 -31.71 -5.72
N LEU A 4 -1.32 -31.43 -6.85
CA LEU A 4 -1.79 -30.08 -7.20
C LEU A 4 -2.70 -29.48 -6.11
N LYS A 5 -3.62 -30.29 -5.55
CA LYS A 5 -4.51 -29.85 -4.48
C LYS A 5 -3.71 -29.49 -3.22
N ILE A 6 -2.76 -30.34 -2.81
CA ILE A 6 -1.92 -30.10 -1.63
C ILE A 6 -1.11 -28.81 -1.80
N ILE A 7 -0.48 -28.60 -2.97
CA ILE A 7 0.28 -27.38 -3.26
C ILE A 7 -0.65 -26.14 -3.20
N LEU A 8 -1.86 -26.25 -3.74
CA LEU A 8 -2.83 -25.16 -3.74
C LEU A 8 -3.31 -24.82 -2.32
N ASP A 9 -3.63 -25.82 -1.51
CA ASP A 9 -4.03 -25.64 -0.10
C ASP A 9 -2.85 -25.02 0.71
N LEU A 10 -1.62 -25.52 0.52
CA LEU A 10 -0.41 -24.95 1.15
C LEU A 10 -0.16 -23.49 0.75
N SER A 11 -0.29 -23.16 -0.54
CA SER A 11 -0.08 -21.78 -1.02
C SER A 11 -1.08 -20.79 -0.42
N MET A 12 -2.35 -21.19 -0.25
CA MET A 12 -3.36 -20.36 0.38
C MET A 12 -3.06 -20.13 1.86
N LEU A 13 -2.69 -21.18 2.57
CA LEU A 13 -2.35 -21.08 3.98
C LEU A 13 -1.13 -20.17 4.20
N PHE A 14 -0.09 -20.29 3.37
CA PHE A 14 1.08 -19.42 3.45
C PHE A 14 0.72 -17.94 3.23
N ILE A 15 -0.20 -17.65 2.30
CA ILE A 15 -0.71 -16.28 2.08
C ILE A 15 -1.52 -15.79 3.28
N ILE A 16 -2.41 -16.62 3.84
CA ILE A 16 -3.19 -16.28 5.03
C ILE A 16 -2.24 -15.93 6.19
N PHE A 17 -1.23 -16.76 6.44
CA PHE A 17 -0.22 -16.50 7.47
C PHE A 17 0.54 -15.19 7.19
N SER A 18 1.03 -15.00 5.98
CA SER A 18 1.82 -13.81 5.61
C SER A 18 1.01 -12.52 5.78
N ILE A 19 -0.27 -12.52 5.38
CA ILE A 19 -1.18 -11.37 5.55
C ILE A 19 -1.42 -11.10 7.03
N LEU A 20 -1.70 -12.14 7.81
CA LEU A 20 -1.99 -11.99 9.24
C LEU A 20 -0.74 -11.53 10.01
N PHE A 21 0.44 -12.00 9.62
CA PHE A 21 1.74 -11.54 10.12
C PHE A 21 1.98 -10.06 9.82
N LEU A 22 1.83 -9.64 8.57
CA LEU A 22 1.95 -8.22 8.18
C LEU A 22 0.90 -7.35 8.87
N PHE A 23 -0.33 -7.85 9.02
CA PHE A 23 -1.39 -7.15 9.74
C PHE A 23 -1.05 -6.96 11.22
N SER A 24 -0.49 -7.97 11.87
CA SER A 24 -0.11 -7.87 13.29
C SER A 24 1.00 -6.83 13.49
N LEU A 25 1.97 -6.76 12.56
CA LEU A 25 2.99 -5.71 12.58
C LEU A 25 2.41 -4.32 12.36
N LYS A 26 1.56 -4.13 11.33
CA LYS A 26 0.95 -2.83 11.02
C LYS A 26 0.01 -2.35 12.13
N GLU A 27 -0.79 -3.26 12.70
CA GLU A 27 -1.68 -2.95 13.82
C GLU A 27 -0.87 -2.48 15.04
N GLU A 28 0.28 -3.08 15.34
CA GLU A 28 1.12 -2.63 16.43
C GLU A 28 1.78 -1.28 16.16
N GLU A 29 2.18 -1.00 14.92
CA GLU A 29 2.74 0.30 14.56
C GLU A 29 1.69 1.42 14.70
N GLU A 30 0.46 1.21 14.25
CA GLU A 30 -0.58 2.25 14.21
C GLU A 30 -1.46 2.32 15.48
N LEU A 31 -1.72 1.18 16.14
CA LEU A 31 -2.72 1.01 17.19
C LEU A 31 -2.16 0.24 18.39
N ILE A 32 -2.92 0.17 19.49
CA ILE A 32 -2.65 -0.85 20.50
C ILE A 32 -3.42 -2.13 20.11
N PRO A 33 -2.74 -3.29 19.99
CA PRO A 33 -3.40 -4.52 19.58
C PRO A 33 -4.63 -4.85 20.45
N ASP A 34 -5.70 -5.30 19.79
CA ASP A 34 -7.03 -5.57 20.39
C ASP A 34 -7.79 -4.33 20.92
N SER A 35 -7.36 -3.12 20.58
CA SER A 35 -8.11 -1.91 20.90
C SER A 35 -9.41 -1.79 20.09
N ASN A 36 -10.48 -1.39 20.77
CA ASN A 36 -11.82 -1.24 20.19
C ASN A 36 -12.23 0.23 20.03
N TYR A 37 -11.65 1.14 20.81
CA TYR A 37 -11.95 2.58 20.75
C TYR A 37 -10.68 3.43 20.86
N VAL A 38 -10.71 4.60 20.23
CA VAL A 38 -9.78 5.70 20.47
C VAL A 38 -10.56 6.87 21.06
N ILE A 39 -10.17 7.30 22.25
CA ILE A 39 -10.54 8.60 22.80
C ILE A 39 -9.51 9.60 22.25
N LYS A 40 -9.90 10.39 21.26
CA LYS A 40 -9.06 11.42 20.65
C LYS A 40 -9.30 12.73 21.36
N ILE A 41 -8.34 13.15 22.18
CA ILE A 41 -8.38 14.45 22.84
C ILE A 41 -7.92 15.52 21.85
N THR A 42 -8.82 16.43 21.49
CA THR A 42 -8.61 17.44 20.44
C THR A 42 -8.29 18.81 21.01
N GLU A 43 -8.95 19.20 22.11
CA GLU A 43 -8.78 20.52 22.73
C GLU A 43 -8.60 20.39 24.25
N TRP A 44 -7.83 21.31 24.82
CA TRP A 44 -7.63 21.48 26.27
C TRP A 44 -7.61 22.98 26.58
N ASP A 45 -8.40 23.42 27.56
CA ASP A 45 -8.54 24.84 27.93
C ASP A 45 -7.54 25.33 29.00
N PHE A 46 -6.61 24.49 29.43
CA PHE A 46 -5.57 24.77 30.43
C PHE A 46 -6.05 25.19 31.82
N LYS A 47 -7.36 25.08 32.14
CA LYS A 47 -7.86 25.43 33.49
C LYS A 47 -7.45 24.43 34.56
N HIS A 48 -7.33 23.17 34.19
CA HIS A 48 -6.90 22.07 35.07
C HIS A 48 -5.47 21.65 34.77
N SER A 49 -4.72 21.25 35.80
CA SER A 49 -3.33 20.78 35.65
C SER A 49 -3.30 19.39 35.00
N LYS A 50 -2.20 19.06 34.31
CA LYS A 50 -2.01 17.72 33.72
C LYS A 50 -2.17 16.61 34.76
N GLU A 51 -1.67 16.80 35.97
CA GLU A 51 -1.81 15.84 37.06
C GLU A 51 -3.28 15.60 37.45
N SER A 52 -4.08 16.66 37.57
CA SER A 52 -5.51 16.51 37.85
C SER A 52 -6.24 15.75 36.74
N ILE A 53 -5.87 16.00 35.49
CA ILE A 53 -6.45 15.32 34.33
C ILE A 53 -6.11 13.82 34.36
N TYR A 54 -4.85 13.45 34.60
CA TYR A 54 -4.48 12.03 34.68
C TYR A 54 -5.10 11.31 35.88
N LYS A 55 -5.26 11.99 37.02
CA LYS A 55 -5.98 11.44 38.19
C LYS A 55 -7.44 11.18 37.87
N GLU A 56 -8.12 12.12 37.22
CA GLU A 56 -9.53 11.94 36.83
C GLU A 56 -9.67 10.89 35.72
N LEU A 57 -8.77 10.84 34.73
CA LEU A 57 -8.73 9.77 33.75
C LEU A 57 -8.62 8.40 34.42
N ASN A 58 -7.76 8.25 35.43
CA ASN A 58 -7.64 7.00 36.20
C ASN A 58 -8.93 6.66 36.96
N LYS A 59 -9.62 7.68 37.50
CA LYS A 59 -10.91 7.50 38.18
C LYS A 59 -12.02 7.07 37.21
N ILE A 60 -12.16 7.76 36.08
CA ILE A 60 -13.07 7.40 34.98
C ILE A 60 -12.80 5.96 34.54
N SER A 61 -11.52 5.61 34.39
CA SER A 61 -11.09 4.28 33.99
C SER A 61 -11.55 3.20 34.97
N LYS A 62 -11.44 3.46 36.29
CA LYS A 62 -11.89 2.55 37.34
C LYS A 62 -13.41 2.45 37.45
N GLU A 63 -14.11 3.58 37.36
CA GLU A 63 -15.58 3.63 37.45
C GLU A 63 -16.26 2.88 36.29
N ASN A 64 -15.65 2.91 35.10
CA ASN A 64 -16.17 2.26 33.91
C ASN A 64 -15.54 0.87 33.66
N ASP A 65 -14.65 0.40 34.55
CA ASP A 65 -13.88 -0.85 34.39
C ASP A 65 -13.19 -0.97 33.02
N ILE A 66 -12.55 0.13 32.59
CA ILE A 66 -11.82 0.21 31.32
C ILE A 66 -10.32 0.38 31.54
N SER A 67 -9.54 -0.07 30.56
CA SER A 67 -8.10 0.07 30.47
C SER A 67 -7.77 1.10 29.40
N ILE A 68 -7.19 2.24 29.78
CA ILE A 68 -6.86 3.32 28.85
C ILE A 68 -5.35 3.37 28.65
N TYR A 69 -4.92 3.53 27.41
CA TYR A 69 -3.50 3.60 27.07
C TYR A 69 -3.21 4.87 26.27
N LYS A 70 -2.46 5.79 26.87
CA LYS A 70 -1.99 6.97 26.14
C LYS A 70 -0.80 6.57 25.29
N VAL A 71 -0.87 6.84 23.99
CA VAL A 71 0.24 6.63 23.07
C VAL A 71 0.82 7.97 22.66
N SER A 72 2.15 8.07 22.73
CA SER A 72 2.90 9.17 22.15
C SER A 72 4.10 8.61 21.41
N TYR A 73 4.57 9.33 20.39
CA TYR A 73 5.75 8.95 19.64
C TYR A 73 6.89 9.89 20.05
N SER A 74 8.08 9.35 20.20
CA SER A 74 9.28 10.18 20.31
C SER A 74 10.47 9.45 19.70
N ASP A 75 11.37 10.22 19.11
CA ASP A 75 12.52 9.65 18.45
C ASP A 75 13.62 9.25 19.42
N GLY A 76 14.25 8.11 19.12
CA GLY A 76 15.67 7.92 19.38
C GLY A 76 16.44 8.12 18.08
N LYS A 77 17.78 8.27 18.15
CA LYS A 77 18.65 8.25 16.95
C LYS A 77 18.27 7.03 16.08
N ASN A 78 17.74 7.30 14.89
CA ASN A 78 17.39 6.36 13.81
C ASN A 78 16.08 5.54 13.96
N GLU A 79 15.31 5.66 15.06
CA GLU A 79 14.04 4.93 15.19
C GLU A 79 12.98 5.72 15.99
N THR A 80 11.75 5.75 15.47
CA THR A 80 10.56 6.23 16.18
C THR A 80 10.21 5.21 17.26
N LYS A 81 10.29 5.62 18.53
CA LYS A 81 9.84 4.77 19.65
C LYS A 81 8.41 5.11 20.00
N LYS A 82 7.60 4.08 20.20
CA LYS A 82 6.22 4.21 20.65
C LYS A 82 6.21 4.19 22.17
N TYR A 83 5.88 5.33 22.77
CA TYR A 83 5.77 5.48 24.20
C TYR A 83 4.34 5.24 24.65
N ILE A 84 4.16 4.35 25.62
CA ILE A 84 2.84 3.95 26.10
C ILE A 84 2.75 4.22 27.61
N TYR A 85 1.74 4.98 28.01
CA TYR A 85 1.41 5.18 29.43
C TYR A 85 0.10 4.44 29.77
N PRO A 86 0.16 3.37 30.61
CA PRO A 86 -1.02 2.67 31.08
C PRO A 86 -1.83 3.48 32.11
N ILE A 87 -3.15 3.46 31.99
CA ILE A 87 -4.11 4.02 32.94
C ILE A 87 -5.10 2.91 33.31
N ASN A 88 -5.14 2.55 34.59
CA ASN A 88 -5.96 1.45 35.14
C ASN A 88 -5.76 0.09 34.44
N SER A 89 -4.57 -0.18 33.91
CA SER A 89 -4.23 -1.47 33.28
C SER A 89 -3.09 -2.17 34.01
N LYS A 90 -3.00 -3.50 33.90
CA LYS A 90 -1.85 -4.25 34.41
C LYS A 90 -0.67 -4.06 33.45
N GLU A 91 0.52 -3.77 33.98
CA GLU A 91 1.74 -3.60 33.16
C GLU A 91 2.04 -4.83 32.28
N LYS A 92 1.61 -6.03 32.72
CA LYS A 92 1.73 -7.28 31.94
C LYS A 92 1.01 -7.22 30.58
N ASP A 93 -0.05 -6.45 30.42
CA ASP A 93 -0.84 -6.38 29.17
C ASP A 93 -0.13 -5.56 28.06
N LEU A 94 1.01 -4.92 28.39
CA LEU A 94 1.84 -4.11 27.49
C LEU A 94 3.20 -4.74 27.18
N THR A 95 3.66 -5.69 28.00
CA THR A 95 4.82 -6.55 27.66
C THR A 95 4.49 -7.55 26.57
N GLU A 96 3.23 -7.64 26.16
CA GLU A 96 2.73 -8.56 25.16
C GLU A 96 2.59 -7.95 23.76
N THR A 97 3.66 -7.41 23.20
CA THR A 97 3.62 -6.82 21.85
C THR A 97 4.48 -7.59 20.85
N PHE A 98 4.03 -7.66 19.59
CA PHE A 98 4.72 -8.36 18.51
C PHE A 98 6.13 -7.79 18.29
N ASN A 99 6.38 -6.51 18.56
CA ASN A 99 7.69 -5.86 18.45
C ASN A 99 8.06 -5.07 19.72
N SER A 100 8.17 -5.78 20.85
CA SER A 100 8.44 -5.22 22.18
C SER A 100 9.68 -4.31 22.26
N LYS A 101 10.67 -4.46 21.36
CA LYS A 101 11.87 -3.61 21.31
C LYS A 101 11.57 -2.15 20.91
N LYS A 102 10.48 -1.89 20.18
CA LYS A 102 10.10 -0.53 19.72
C LYS A 102 9.18 0.21 20.69
N ASN A 103 8.54 -0.50 21.62
CA ASN A 103 7.59 0.06 22.57
C ASN A 103 8.30 0.35 23.90
N LYS A 104 8.15 1.56 24.44
CA LYS A 104 8.67 1.94 25.74
C LYS A 104 7.54 2.36 26.67
N LEU A 105 7.51 1.77 27.87
CA LEU A 105 6.59 2.21 28.92
C LEU A 105 7.03 3.55 29.48
N MET A 106 6.08 4.48 29.58
CA MET A 106 6.29 5.75 30.29
C MET A 106 5.95 5.60 31.76
N ASN A 107 6.72 6.28 32.60
CA ASN A 107 6.31 6.54 33.99
C ASN A 107 5.44 7.81 34.08
N PHE A 108 4.91 8.09 35.27
CA PHE A 108 4.02 9.24 35.50
C PHE A 108 4.72 10.59 35.24
N GLU A 109 6.00 10.74 35.60
CA GLU A 109 6.74 11.98 35.36
C GLU A 109 7.01 12.22 33.85
N GLU A 110 7.29 11.16 33.10
CA GLU A 110 7.48 11.20 31.66
C GLU A 110 6.19 11.58 30.93
N VAL A 111 5.04 11.03 31.35
CA VAL A 111 3.76 11.36 30.70
C VAL A 111 3.33 12.81 30.96
N LEU A 112 3.66 13.37 32.13
CA LEU A 112 3.39 14.77 32.47
C LEU A 112 4.19 15.77 31.63
N LYS A 113 5.37 15.37 31.14
CA LYS A 113 6.16 16.20 30.23
C LYS A 113 5.47 16.36 28.88
N LYS A 114 4.72 15.34 28.42
CA LYS A 114 4.01 15.32 27.13
C LYS A 114 2.70 16.12 27.14
N ASP A 115 2.21 16.53 25.96
CA ASP A 115 0.89 17.16 25.80
C ASP A 115 -0.23 16.19 26.22
N VAL A 116 -1.32 16.70 26.79
CA VAL A 116 -2.50 15.90 27.17
C VAL A 116 -3.29 15.49 25.94
N ARG A 117 -3.30 16.31 24.89
CA ARG A 117 -3.95 16.02 23.60
C ARG A 117 -3.29 14.84 22.90
N GLY A 118 -4.06 14.12 22.08
CA GLY A 118 -3.61 12.93 21.36
C GLY A 118 -4.55 11.74 21.51
N ASN A 119 -4.04 10.56 21.19
CA ASN A 119 -4.82 9.33 21.10
C ASN A 119 -4.68 8.48 22.37
N TYR A 120 -5.83 8.11 22.94
CA TYR A 120 -5.94 7.21 24.08
C TYR A 120 -6.72 5.98 23.65
N PHE A 121 -6.07 4.82 23.64
CA PHE A 121 -6.66 3.57 23.18
C PHE A 121 -7.35 2.84 24.32
N VAL A 122 -8.49 2.23 24.03
CA VAL A 122 -9.29 1.45 24.98
C VAL A 122 -9.52 0.06 24.42
N LYS A 123 -9.24 -0.98 25.22
CA LYS A 123 -9.36 -2.39 24.80
C LYS A 123 -10.78 -2.94 24.98
N GLU A 124 -11.58 -2.34 25.85
CA GLU A 124 -12.90 -2.85 26.18
C GLU A 124 -13.90 -2.65 25.02
N LYS A 125 -14.79 -3.64 24.82
CA LYS A 125 -15.70 -3.69 23.68
C LYS A 125 -16.89 -2.73 23.78
N ASN A 126 -17.27 -2.35 24.99
CA ASN A 126 -18.39 -1.49 25.29
C ASN A 126 -17.91 -0.42 26.27
N ILE A 127 -18.19 0.85 25.96
CA ILE A 127 -17.85 1.98 26.81
C ILE A 127 -19.00 2.99 26.81
N ASP A 128 -19.21 3.68 27.93
CA ASP A 128 -20.18 4.78 28.01
C ASP A 128 -19.56 6.06 27.44
N ASN A 129 -19.70 6.23 26.12
CA ASN A 129 -19.16 7.38 25.41
C ASN A 129 -19.61 8.70 26.03
N THR A 130 -20.89 8.80 26.40
CA THR A 130 -21.48 10.06 26.85
C THR A 130 -20.94 10.47 28.22
N ASN A 131 -20.83 9.53 29.16
CA ASN A 131 -20.30 9.80 30.48
C ASN A 131 -18.81 10.16 30.43
N ILE A 132 -18.02 9.44 29.63
CA ILE A 132 -16.59 9.72 29.44
C ILE A 132 -16.39 11.10 28.84
N GLN A 133 -17.10 11.43 27.76
CA GLN A 133 -17.01 12.75 27.11
C GLN A 133 -17.45 13.87 28.04
N ASN A 134 -18.56 13.73 28.77
CA ASN A 134 -19.03 14.73 29.72
C ASN A 134 -18.06 14.94 30.88
N SER A 135 -17.44 13.87 31.38
CA SER A 135 -16.44 13.95 32.45
C SER A 135 -15.16 14.66 31.98
N LEU A 136 -14.72 14.41 30.76
CA LEU A 136 -13.59 15.13 30.14
C LEU A 136 -13.94 16.61 29.87
N LEU A 137 -15.16 16.90 29.40
CA LEU A 137 -15.61 18.27 29.16
C LEU A 137 -15.62 19.11 30.43
N LYS A 138 -15.99 18.53 31.59
CA LYS A 138 -15.91 19.20 32.90
C LYS A 138 -14.48 19.62 33.28
N LEU A 139 -13.47 18.91 32.77
CA LEU A 139 -12.05 19.25 32.95
C LEU A 139 -11.53 20.23 31.90
N GLY A 140 -12.41 20.77 31.05
CA GLY A 140 -12.02 21.65 29.95
C GLY A 140 -11.36 20.91 28.79
N ILE A 141 -11.63 19.60 28.66
CA ILE A 141 -11.09 18.74 27.61
C ILE A 141 -12.19 18.35 26.64
N LYS A 142 -11.99 18.64 25.35
CA LYS A 142 -12.86 18.15 24.29
C LYS A 142 -12.28 16.87 23.71
N SER A 143 -13.13 15.85 23.58
CA SER A 143 -12.71 14.54 23.09
C SER A 143 -13.73 13.93 22.14
N ASP A 144 -13.23 13.30 21.09
CA ASP A 144 -14.00 12.50 20.16
C ASP A 144 -13.71 11.03 20.41
N ILE A 145 -14.75 10.22 20.59
CA ILE A 145 -14.61 8.78 20.78
C ILE A 145 -14.91 8.08 19.46
N ILE A 146 -13.87 7.46 18.90
CA ILE A 146 -13.93 6.81 17.59
C ILE A 146 -13.83 5.29 17.80
N LYS A 147 -14.80 4.55 17.26
CA LYS A 147 -14.74 3.08 17.25
C LYS A 147 -13.71 2.63 16.23
N ILE A 148 -12.74 1.85 16.68
CA ILE A 148 -11.73 1.22 15.82
C ILE A 148 -12.40 0.07 15.08
N SER A 149 -12.14 -0.01 13.79
CA SER A 149 -12.57 -1.14 12.97
C SER A 149 -11.34 -1.87 12.44
N PRO A 150 -10.79 -2.87 13.17
CA PRO A 150 -9.61 -3.63 12.74
C PRO A 150 -9.77 -4.26 11.35
N GLN A 151 -11.02 -4.54 10.95
CA GLN A 151 -11.36 -5.05 9.61
C GLN A 151 -11.01 -4.05 8.51
N ILE A 152 -11.16 -2.75 8.75
CA ILE A 152 -10.80 -1.71 7.77
C ILE A 152 -9.29 -1.68 7.58
N LEU A 153 -8.51 -1.77 8.68
CA LEU A 153 -7.04 -1.86 8.62
C LEU A 153 -6.59 -3.13 7.89
N PHE A 154 -7.27 -4.25 8.12
CA PHE A 154 -6.99 -5.51 7.43
C PHE A 154 -7.28 -5.42 5.91
N ILE A 155 -8.43 -4.84 5.53
CA ILE A 155 -8.80 -4.65 4.13
C ILE A 155 -7.87 -3.66 3.43
N SER A 156 -7.50 -2.56 4.11
CA SER A 156 -6.54 -1.60 3.56
C SER A 156 -5.18 -2.24 3.33
N LEU A 157 -4.69 -3.09 4.24
CA LEU A 157 -3.44 -3.83 4.04
C LEU A 157 -3.47 -4.72 2.80
N ILE A 158 -4.58 -5.43 2.55
CA ILE A 158 -4.74 -6.27 1.35
C ILE A 158 -4.75 -5.41 0.08
N ALA A 159 -5.45 -4.28 0.10
CA ALA A 159 -5.57 -3.38 -1.04
C ALA A 159 -4.25 -2.64 -1.33
N ASP A 160 -3.66 -2.00 -0.33
CA ASP A 160 -2.45 -1.17 -0.41
C ASP A 160 -1.23 -1.97 -0.89
N ASN A 161 -1.17 -3.27 -0.55
CA ASN A 161 -0.09 -4.17 -0.96
C ASN A 161 -0.40 -4.98 -2.22
N GLY A 162 -1.56 -4.78 -2.86
CA GLY A 162 -1.93 -5.50 -4.09
C GLY A 162 -2.14 -7.01 -3.91
N LEU A 163 -2.40 -7.48 -2.68
CA LEU A 163 -2.53 -8.91 -2.34
C LEU A 163 -3.85 -9.52 -2.81
N LEU A 164 -4.82 -8.70 -3.22
CA LEU A 164 -6.09 -9.15 -3.79
C LEU A 164 -5.89 -9.98 -5.06
N PHE A 165 -4.96 -9.58 -5.93
CA PHE A 165 -4.71 -10.25 -7.20
C PHE A 165 -4.20 -11.70 -7.08
N PRO A 166 -3.16 -12.01 -6.29
CA PRO A 166 -2.71 -13.39 -6.13
C PRO A 166 -3.78 -14.27 -5.48
N ILE A 167 -4.56 -13.73 -4.52
CA ILE A 167 -5.69 -14.44 -3.90
C ILE A 167 -6.75 -14.81 -4.95
N LEU A 168 -7.16 -13.86 -5.81
CA LEU A 168 -8.10 -14.12 -6.90
C LEU A 168 -7.60 -15.19 -7.86
N SER A 169 -6.31 -15.14 -8.25
CA SER A 169 -5.70 -16.14 -9.11
C SER A 169 -5.78 -17.55 -8.50
N LEU A 170 -5.51 -17.71 -7.20
CA LEU A 170 -5.62 -19.01 -6.54
C LEU A 170 -7.07 -19.50 -6.49
N PHE A 171 -8.04 -18.62 -6.19
CA PHE A 171 -9.46 -19.00 -6.24
C PHE A 171 -9.92 -19.45 -7.63
N ILE A 172 -9.41 -18.83 -8.70
CA ILE A 172 -9.66 -19.29 -10.07
C ILE A 172 -9.08 -20.69 -10.29
N ILE A 173 -7.87 -20.99 -9.79
CA ILE A 173 -7.31 -22.35 -9.85
C ILE A 173 -8.20 -23.34 -9.08
N TYR A 174 -8.76 -22.98 -7.92
CA TYR A 174 -9.72 -23.84 -7.21
C TYR A 174 -10.97 -24.10 -8.05
N ILE A 175 -11.54 -23.08 -8.70
CA ILE A 175 -12.70 -23.24 -9.58
C ILE A 175 -12.38 -24.25 -10.68
N LEU A 176 -11.25 -24.09 -11.38
CA LEU A 176 -10.82 -25.02 -12.43
C LEU A 176 -10.54 -26.43 -11.87
N TYR A 177 -9.96 -26.54 -10.69
CA TYR A 177 -9.72 -27.82 -10.02
C TYR A 177 -11.02 -28.56 -9.70
N PHE A 178 -12.00 -27.88 -9.09
CA PHE A 178 -13.28 -28.51 -8.76
C PHE A 178 -14.09 -28.85 -10.02
N LEU A 179 -14.09 -27.96 -11.02
CA LEU A 179 -14.68 -28.24 -12.32
C LEU A 179 -14.06 -29.50 -12.98
N THR A 180 -12.72 -29.60 -13.03
CA THR A 180 -12.05 -30.77 -13.61
C THR A 180 -12.34 -32.05 -12.82
N LYS A 181 -12.40 -31.97 -11.48
CA LYS A 181 -12.72 -33.11 -10.61
C LYS A 181 -14.13 -33.62 -10.87
N VAL A 182 -15.12 -32.74 -10.82
CA VAL A 182 -16.52 -33.08 -11.10
C VAL A 182 -16.66 -33.64 -12.53
N CYS A 183 -15.95 -33.03 -13.49
CA CYS A 183 -15.98 -33.48 -14.88
C CYS A 183 -15.29 -34.83 -15.14
N SER A 184 -14.36 -35.24 -14.28
CA SER A 184 -13.68 -36.53 -14.43
C SER A 184 -14.54 -37.68 -13.87
N ASN A 185 -15.41 -37.38 -12.90
CA ASN A 185 -16.24 -38.36 -12.22
C ASN A 185 -17.69 -38.40 -12.75
N PHE A 186 -17.96 -37.85 -13.95
CA PHE A 186 -19.32 -37.82 -14.51
C PHE A 186 -19.99 -39.20 -14.60
N LYS A 187 -19.25 -40.24 -15.01
CA LYS A 187 -19.79 -41.60 -15.13
C LYS A 187 -20.19 -42.16 -13.76
N GLU A 188 -19.37 -41.92 -12.75
CA GLU A 188 -19.65 -42.31 -11.36
C GLU A 188 -20.91 -41.62 -10.84
N ILE A 189 -21.04 -40.31 -11.09
CA ILE A 189 -22.24 -39.53 -10.75
C ILE A 189 -23.47 -40.06 -11.49
N ALA A 190 -23.33 -40.46 -12.77
CA ALA A 190 -24.42 -41.03 -13.57
C ALA A 190 -24.95 -42.34 -12.97
N ILE A 191 -24.05 -43.25 -12.62
CA ILE A 191 -24.38 -44.54 -12.00
C ILE A 191 -25.09 -44.32 -10.66
N LYS A 192 -24.62 -43.37 -9.85
CA LYS A 192 -25.26 -43.03 -8.58
C LYS A 192 -26.66 -42.47 -8.77
N LYS A 193 -26.86 -41.55 -9.73
CA LYS A 193 -28.19 -41.03 -10.07
C LYS A 193 -29.14 -42.15 -10.56
N LEU A 194 -28.65 -43.09 -11.37
CA LEU A 194 -29.43 -44.27 -11.79
C LEU A 194 -29.87 -45.13 -10.60
N ASN A 195 -28.98 -45.30 -9.62
CA ASN A 195 -29.26 -46.06 -8.39
C ASN A 195 -30.09 -45.27 -7.35
N GLY A 196 -30.74 -44.17 -7.75
CA GLY A 196 -31.65 -43.40 -6.89
C GLY A 196 -30.99 -42.43 -5.91
N TYR A 197 -29.69 -42.15 -6.03
CA TYR A 197 -29.04 -41.17 -5.16
C TYR A 197 -29.55 -39.75 -5.46
N SER A 198 -29.92 -39.01 -4.41
CA SER A 198 -30.26 -37.59 -4.52
C SER A 198 -29.03 -36.74 -4.87
N ASN A 199 -29.25 -35.58 -5.51
CA ASN A 199 -28.15 -34.65 -5.82
C ASN A 199 -27.37 -34.23 -4.57
N GLY A 200 -28.06 -34.08 -3.42
CA GLY A 200 -27.42 -33.78 -2.13
C GLY A 200 -26.49 -34.90 -1.67
N ASN A 201 -26.94 -36.15 -1.74
CA ASN A 201 -26.14 -37.31 -1.34
C ASN A 201 -24.86 -37.44 -2.17
N ILE A 202 -24.89 -37.05 -3.45
CA ILE A 202 -23.72 -37.06 -4.34
C ILE A 202 -22.74 -35.91 -4.00
N ILE A 203 -23.24 -34.72 -3.66
CA ILE A 203 -22.40 -33.56 -3.31
C ILE A 203 -21.70 -33.79 -1.96
N PHE A 204 -22.46 -34.23 -0.96
CA PHE A 204 -22.00 -34.51 0.39
C PHE A 204 -21.40 -35.91 0.55
N GLU A 205 -21.24 -36.64 -0.55
CA GLU A 205 -20.52 -37.90 -0.55
C GLU A 205 -19.06 -37.66 -0.13
N ASP A 206 -18.56 -38.55 0.73
CA ASP A 206 -17.25 -38.45 1.35
C ASP A 206 -16.99 -37.11 2.07
N PHE A 207 -18.03 -36.37 2.48
CA PHE A 207 -17.86 -35.09 3.17
C PHE A 207 -17.07 -35.25 4.46
N HIS A 208 -17.28 -36.34 5.20
CA HIS A 208 -16.49 -36.67 6.39
C HIS A 208 -14.98 -36.82 6.07
N LYS A 209 -14.61 -37.47 4.95
CA LYS A 209 -13.19 -37.59 4.55
C LYS A 209 -12.60 -36.24 4.19
N LYS A 210 -13.39 -35.37 3.54
CA LYS A 210 -12.98 -33.99 3.20
C LYS A 210 -12.77 -33.16 4.47
N ILE A 211 -13.68 -33.24 5.44
CA ILE A 211 -13.55 -32.57 6.75
C ILE A 211 -12.29 -33.06 7.47
N LEU A 212 -12.11 -34.38 7.57
CA LEU A 212 -10.96 -34.97 8.26
C LEU A 212 -9.64 -34.49 7.63
N TYR A 213 -9.57 -34.42 6.30
CA TYR A 213 -8.44 -33.86 5.56
C TYR A 213 -8.18 -32.40 5.97
N TYR A 214 -9.19 -31.53 5.93
CA TYR A 214 -9.02 -30.12 6.25
C TYR A 214 -8.65 -29.89 7.73
N ILE A 215 -9.27 -30.62 8.66
CA ILE A 215 -8.92 -30.56 10.09
C ILE A 215 -7.48 -31.00 10.33
N SER A 216 -7.07 -32.14 9.76
CA SER A 216 -5.71 -32.65 9.92
C SER A 216 -4.68 -31.69 9.33
N PHE A 217 -4.98 -31.13 8.16
CA PHE A 217 -4.12 -30.15 7.49
C PHE A 217 -3.99 -28.86 8.29
N PHE A 218 -5.09 -28.38 8.89
CA PHE A 218 -5.08 -27.19 9.74
C PHE A 218 -4.34 -27.42 11.07
N ALA A 219 -4.46 -28.59 11.68
CA ALA A 219 -3.73 -28.93 12.89
C ALA A 219 -2.22 -28.89 12.67
N ILE A 220 -1.74 -29.45 11.55
CA ILE A 220 -0.33 -29.37 11.15
C ILE A 220 0.10 -27.92 10.92
N PHE A 221 -0.76 -27.13 10.27
CA PHE A 221 -0.47 -25.73 9.99
C PHE A 221 -0.37 -24.88 11.26
N ILE A 222 -1.34 -24.97 12.18
CA ILE A 222 -1.28 -24.29 13.49
C ILE A 222 0.00 -24.68 14.24
N PHE A 223 0.36 -25.96 14.25
CA PHE A 223 1.59 -26.41 14.91
C PHE A 223 2.83 -25.74 14.31
N ALA A 224 2.91 -25.65 12.98
CA ALA A 224 3.98 -24.94 12.30
C ALA A 224 3.99 -23.44 12.60
N THR A 225 2.82 -22.79 12.65
CA THR A 225 2.66 -21.37 13.01
C THR A 225 3.18 -21.10 14.41
N ILE A 226 2.77 -21.90 15.40
CA ILE A 226 3.22 -21.74 16.80
C ILE A 226 4.73 -21.91 16.90
N LEU A 227 5.29 -22.93 16.24
CA LEU A 227 6.74 -23.16 16.21
C LEU A 227 7.48 -21.97 15.61
N TYR A 228 6.99 -21.43 14.49
CA TYR A 228 7.60 -20.27 13.83
C TYR A 228 7.54 -18.99 14.67
N LEU A 229 6.40 -18.69 15.29
CA LEU A 229 6.27 -17.52 16.17
C LEU A 229 7.17 -17.62 17.40
N ASN A 230 7.32 -18.82 17.96
CA ASN A 230 8.25 -19.06 19.07
C ASN A 230 9.71 -18.83 18.67
N LEU A 231 10.12 -19.21 17.45
CA LEU A 231 11.47 -18.97 16.93
C LEU A 231 11.79 -17.47 16.76
N LEU A 232 10.78 -16.64 16.52
CA LEU A 232 10.92 -15.19 16.37
C LEU A 232 10.78 -14.42 17.69
N GLU A 233 10.69 -15.12 18.83
CA GLU A 233 10.48 -14.53 20.16
C GLU A 233 9.16 -13.73 20.28
N HIS A 234 8.17 -13.98 19.42
CA HIS A 234 6.87 -13.30 19.41
C HIS A 234 5.82 -13.99 20.31
N ASN A 235 6.25 -14.47 21.48
CA ASN A 235 5.46 -15.40 22.31
C ASN A 235 4.18 -14.80 22.89
N SER A 236 4.15 -13.49 23.02
CA SER A 236 3.18 -12.81 23.85
C SER A 236 1.84 -12.52 23.18
N GLN A 237 1.77 -12.56 21.84
CA GLN A 237 0.51 -12.36 21.09
C GLN A 237 0.02 -13.62 20.37
N ILE A 238 0.61 -14.79 20.67
CA ILE A 238 0.26 -16.05 20.00
C ILE A 238 -1.25 -16.32 20.09
N THR A 239 -1.87 -16.08 21.25
CA THR A 239 -3.31 -16.34 21.46
C THR A 239 -4.19 -15.54 20.50
N LEU A 240 -3.91 -14.25 20.35
CA LEU A 240 -4.63 -13.34 19.47
C LEU A 240 -4.36 -13.65 17.99
N PHE A 241 -3.11 -13.97 17.64
CA PHE A 241 -2.73 -14.40 16.30
C PHE A 241 -3.49 -15.67 15.87
N ILE A 242 -3.45 -16.72 16.71
CA ILE A 242 -4.12 -18.00 16.45
C ILE A 242 -5.63 -17.83 16.35
N LYS A 243 -6.26 -17.01 17.21
CA LYS A 243 -7.69 -16.73 17.14
C LYS A 243 -8.09 -16.14 15.78
N ARG A 244 -7.30 -15.19 15.26
CA ARG A 244 -7.54 -14.57 13.95
C ARG A 244 -7.29 -15.56 12.81
N GLU A 245 -6.27 -16.41 12.94
CA GLU A 245 -5.92 -17.43 11.96
C GLU A 245 -7.05 -18.47 11.81
N VAL A 246 -7.65 -18.90 12.92
CA VAL A 246 -8.85 -19.76 12.93
C VAL A 246 -10.00 -19.11 12.17
N ILE A 247 -10.27 -17.82 12.39
CA ILE A 247 -11.34 -17.10 11.68
C ILE A 247 -11.07 -17.05 10.17
N LEU A 248 -9.86 -16.70 9.75
CA LEU A 248 -9.49 -16.67 8.33
C LEU A 248 -9.53 -18.05 7.69
N TYR A 249 -9.13 -19.09 8.43
CA TYR A 249 -9.20 -20.47 7.97
C TYR A 249 -10.65 -20.92 7.78
N CYS A 250 -11.55 -20.60 8.72
CA CYS A 250 -12.98 -20.87 8.58
C CYS A 250 -13.58 -20.16 7.35
N LEU A 251 -13.21 -18.90 7.09
CA LEU A 251 -13.62 -18.17 5.90
C LEU A 251 -13.10 -18.84 4.61
N TYR A 252 -11.83 -19.25 4.59
CA TYR A 252 -11.23 -19.99 3.48
C TYR A 252 -11.98 -21.31 3.21
N LEU A 253 -12.31 -22.09 4.25
CA LEU A 253 -13.10 -23.31 4.12
C LEU A 253 -14.49 -23.04 3.57
N LEU A 254 -15.16 -22.00 4.05
CA LEU A 254 -16.47 -21.59 3.58
C LEU A 254 -16.43 -21.26 2.07
N ILE A 255 -15.43 -20.51 1.62
CA ILE A 255 -15.23 -20.19 0.20
C ILE A 255 -14.99 -21.46 -0.62
N ILE A 256 -14.15 -22.39 -0.15
CA ILE A 256 -13.91 -23.66 -0.84
C ILE A 256 -15.19 -24.49 -0.95
N ILE A 257 -15.98 -24.56 0.11
CA ILE A 257 -17.26 -25.28 0.11
C ILE A 257 -18.19 -24.68 -0.95
N ILE A 258 -18.31 -23.35 -1.00
CA ILE A 258 -19.11 -22.65 -2.01
C ILE A 258 -18.61 -22.95 -3.42
N ILE A 259 -17.30 -22.82 -3.70
CA ILE A 259 -16.70 -23.14 -5.01
C ILE A 259 -17.01 -24.59 -5.40
N SER A 260 -16.88 -25.52 -4.45
CA SER A 260 -17.16 -26.93 -4.69
C SER A 260 -18.62 -27.15 -5.05
N ILE A 261 -19.58 -26.54 -4.35
CA ILE A 261 -21.02 -26.66 -4.63
C ILE A 261 -21.35 -26.08 -6.01
N ILE A 262 -20.83 -24.89 -6.33
CA ILE A 262 -21.02 -24.24 -7.64
C ILE A 262 -20.55 -25.15 -8.78
N SER A 263 -19.45 -25.88 -8.59
CA SER A 263 -18.93 -26.80 -9.61
C SER A 263 -19.88 -27.96 -9.94
N TYR A 264 -20.71 -28.41 -9.00
CA TYR A 264 -21.72 -29.46 -9.22
C TYR A 264 -22.97 -28.95 -9.96
N PHE A 265 -23.23 -27.63 -9.98
CA PHE A 265 -24.38 -27.06 -10.69
C PHE A 265 -24.39 -27.41 -12.18
N LEU A 266 -23.21 -27.56 -12.79
CA LEU A 266 -23.05 -27.98 -14.18
C LEU A 266 -23.51 -29.42 -14.44
N VAL A 267 -23.56 -30.28 -13.41
CA VAL A 267 -23.93 -31.71 -13.52
C VAL A 267 -25.39 -31.96 -13.22
N ILE A 268 -25.99 -31.10 -12.38
CA ILE A 268 -27.39 -31.24 -11.98
C ILE A 268 -28.32 -31.09 -13.19
N LYS A 269 -27.96 -30.25 -14.16
CA LYS A 269 -28.77 -29.94 -15.35
C LYS A 269 -28.63 -30.91 -16.53
N ILE A 270 -27.86 -31.99 -16.39
CA ILE A 270 -27.61 -32.94 -17.49
C ILE A 270 -28.44 -34.19 -17.30
N ASP A 271 -29.10 -34.64 -18.37
CA ASP A 271 -29.88 -35.88 -18.39
C ASP A 271 -29.00 -37.11 -18.11
N ILE A 272 -29.56 -38.06 -17.37
CA ILE A 272 -28.87 -39.30 -16.96
C ILE A 272 -28.32 -40.10 -18.16
N PRO A 273 -29.05 -40.28 -19.27
CA PRO A 273 -28.51 -40.99 -20.44
C PRO A 273 -27.27 -40.32 -21.05
N SER A 274 -27.23 -38.99 -21.05
CA SER A 274 -26.09 -38.19 -21.54
C SER A 274 -24.89 -38.31 -20.59
N LEU A 275 -25.14 -38.35 -19.28
CA LEU A 275 -24.12 -38.57 -18.25
C LEU A 275 -23.46 -39.96 -18.37
N ILE A 276 -24.23 -41.02 -18.59
CA ILE A 276 -23.72 -42.40 -18.76
C ILE A 276 -22.83 -42.51 -20.00
N LYS A 277 -23.25 -41.88 -21.11
CA LYS A 277 -22.47 -41.79 -22.35
C LYS A 277 -21.20 -40.92 -22.19
N GLY A 278 -21.00 -40.27 -21.05
CA GLY A 278 -19.87 -39.38 -20.79
C GLY A 278 -19.91 -38.09 -21.61
N GLN A 279 -21.09 -37.67 -22.06
CA GLN A 279 -21.27 -36.40 -22.78
C GLN A 279 -21.23 -35.25 -21.77
N LYS A 280 -20.04 -34.69 -21.56
CA LYS A 280 -19.82 -33.55 -20.68
C LYS A 280 -20.45 -32.27 -21.29
N PRO A 281 -20.76 -31.24 -20.48
CA PRO A 281 -21.27 -29.96 -20.98
C PRO A 281 -20.12 -29.12 -21.57
N TYR A 282 -19.49 -29.63 -22.62
CA TYR A 282 -18.25 -29.07 -23.18
C TYR A 282 -18.42 -27.62 -23.62
N LYS A 283 -19.58 -27.26 -24.20
CA LYS A 283 -19.87 -25.87 -24.62
C LYS A 283 -19.85 -24.91 -23.42
N GLN A 284 -20.51 -25.27 -22.33
CA GLN A 284 -20.57 -24.45 -21.11
C GLN A 284 -19.19 -24.33 -20.46
N LEU A 285 -18.44 -25.43 -20.37
CA LEU A 285 -17.08 -25.41 -19.81
C LEU A 285 -16.13 -24.53 -20.63
N ARG A 286 -16.27 -24.53 -21.96
CA ARG A 286 -15.51 -23.67 -22.86
C ARG A 286 -15.90 -22.19 -22.77
N ILE A 287 -17.18 -21.89 -22.53
CA ILE A 287 -17.62 -20.51 -22.27
C ILE A 287 -17.02 -20.01 -20.96
N ILE A 288 -17.08 -20.82 -19.90
CA ILE A 288 -16.53 -20.48 -18.58
C ILE A 288 -15.01 -20.27 -18.66
N SER A 289 -14.26 -21.18 -19.30
CA SER A 289 -12.80 -21.04 -19.47
C SER A 289 -12.46 -19.78 -20.26
N THR A 290 -13.18 -19.52 -21.35
CA THR A 290 -12.94 -18.36 -22.22
C THR A 290 -13.24 -17.06 -21.47
N PHE A 291 -14.35 -16.97 -20.74
CA PHE A 291 -14.70 -15.82 -19.93
C PHE A 291 -13.70 -15.58 -18.80
N THR A 292 -13.28 -16.65 -18.12
CA THR A 292 -12.24 -16.61 -17.07
C THR A 292 -10.92 -16.08 -17.63
N LYS A 293 -10.53 -16.53 -18.82
CA LYS A 293 -9.32 -16.05 -19.52
C LYS A 293 -9.40 -14.55 -19.83
N CYS A 294 -10.56 -14.05 -20.29
CA CYS A 294 -10.73 -12.62 -20.52
C CYS A 294 -10.58 -11.79 -19.24
N ILE A 295 -11.17 -12.26 -18.12
CA ILE A 295 -10.99 -11.62 -16.81
C ILE A 295 -9.51 -11.62 -16.40
N LEU A 296 -8.83 -12.76 -16.53
CA LEU A 296 -7.41 -12.87 -16.18
C LEU A 296 -6.53 -11.93 -17.00
N LEU A 297 -6.81 -11.76 -18.30
CA LEU A 297 -6.08 -10.81 -19.15
C LEU A 297 -6.32 -9.35 -18.74
N LEU A 298 -7.55 -8.98 -18.34
CA LEU A 298 -7.83 -7.65 -17.79
C LEU A 298 -7.10 -7.43 -16.45
N VAL A 299 -7.13 -8.43 -15.57
CA VAL A 299 -6.41 -8.41 -14.29
C VAL A 299 -4.91 -8.27 -14.54
N PHE A 300 -4.35 -9.01 -15.51
CA PHE A 300 -2.95 -8.88 -15.91
C PHE A 300 -2.60 -7.44 -16.33
N SER A 301 -3.44 -6.81 -17.15
CA SER A 301 -3.22 -5.42 -17.58
C SER A 301 -3.19 -4.44 -16.41
N ILE A 302 -4.08 -4.60 -15.42
CA ILE A 302 -4.10 -3.77 -14.20
C ILE A 302 -2.82 -3.97 -13.38
N ILE A 303 -2.43 -5.23 -13.14
CA ILE A 303 -1.20 -5.57 -12.39
C ILE A 303 0.03 -5.00 -13.11
N TYR A 304 0.09 -5.12 -14.45
CA TYR A 304 1.19 -4.61 -15.24
C TYR A 304 1.40 -3.10 -15.05
N ILE A 305 0.31 -2.32 -14.99
CA ILE A 305 0.40 -0.88 -14.74
C ILE A 305 0.95 -0.59 -13.37
N GLY A 306 0.44 -1.25 -12.33
CA GLY A 306 0.95 -1.09 -10.96
C GLY A 306 2.43 -1.44 -10.86
N ASN A 307 2.87 -2.51 -11.52
CA ASN A 307 4.28 -2.85 -11.60
C ASN A 307 5.11 -1.81 -12.36
N TYR A 308 4.59 -1.30 -13.48
CA TYR A 308 5.26 -0.27 -14.26
C TYR A 308 5.43 1.03 -13.47
N THR A 309 4.40 1.45 -12.72
CA THR A 309 4.48 2.65 -11.86
C THR A 309 5.52 2.48 -10.77
N HIS A 310 5.53 1.36 -10.04
CA HIS A 310 6.54 1.11 -9.01
C HIS A 310 7.95 0.98 -9.59
N LEU A 311 8.12 0.35 -10.76
CA LEU A 311 9.41 0.31 -11.45
C LEU A 311 9.94 1.70 -11.78
N LYS A 312 9.06 2.59 -12.25
CA LYS A 312 9.42 3.98 -12.55
C LYS A 312 9.80 4.75 -11.27
N GLU A 313 9.10 4.54 -10.17
CA GLU A 313 9.48 5.13 -8.88
C GLU A 313 10.84 4.63 -8.40
N LEU A 314 11.09 3.32 -8.48
CA LEU A 314 12.37 2.72 -8.13
C LEU A 314 13.51 3.22 -9.02
N SER A 315 13.27 3.43 -10.32
CA SER A 315 14.28 3.99 -11.22
C SER A 315 14.62 5.44 -10.85
N LEU A 316 13.63 6.26 -10.52
CA LEU A 316 13.86 7.65 -10.05
C LEU A 316 14.66 7.71 -8.75
N ILE A 317 14.38 6.83 -7.78
CA ILE A 317 15.16 6.72 -6.54
C ILE A 317 16.61 6.31 -6.84
N ASN A 318 16.80 5.36 -7.77
CA ASN A 318 18.11 4.86 -8.13
C ASN A 318 18.94 5.89 -8.89
N GLU A 319 18.32 6.66 -9.80
CA GLU A 319 18.96 7.79 -10.51
C GLU A 319 19.41 8.88 -9.53
N SER A 320 18.59 9.16 -8.50
CA SER A 320 18.91 10.18 -7.48
C SER A 320 19.83 9.69 -6.35
N LYS A 321 20.30 8.43 -6.40
CA LYS A 321 21.16 7.82 -5.36
C LYS A 321 22.40 8.60 -5.00
N LYS A 322 23.04 9.23 -6.00
CA LYS A 322 24.23 10.04 -5.77
C LYS A 322 23.94 11.29 -4.93
N ILE A 323 22.74 11.86 -5.06
CA ILE A 323 22.34 13.10 -4.41
C ILE A 323 21.98 12.83 -2.94
N TRP A 324 21.11 11.86 -2.67
CA TRP A 324 20.68 11.60 -1.30
C TRP A 324 21.76 10.90 -0.44
N ASN A 325 22.76 10.25 -1.04
CA ASN A 325 23.95 9.79 -0.30
C ASN A 325 24.78 10.94 0.31
N GLN A 326 24.59 12.18 -0.16
CA GLN A 326 25.24 13.36 0.40
C GLN A 326 24.40 14.00 1.52
N MET A 327 23.23 13.40 1.83
CA MET A 327 22.27 13.86 2.83
C MET A 327 22.33 13.06 4.15
N ASP A 328 23.45 12.39 4.42
CA ASP A 328 23.61 11.47 5.56
C ASP A 328 23.37 12.15 6.92
N ASP A 329 23.71 13.43 7.04
CA ASP A 329 23.58 14.22 8.27
C ASP A 329 22.45 15.27 8.19
N TYR A 330 21.44 15.05 7.35
CA TYR A 330 20.28 15.93 7.21
C TYR A 330 18.98 15.26 7.68
N TYR A 331 18.16 16.02 8.39
CA TYR A 331 16.98 15.55 9.10
C TYR A 331 15.76 16.41 8.77
N THR A 332 14.60 15.77 8.63
CA THR A 332 13.29 16.44 8.56
C THR A 332 12.65 16.49 9.94
N VAL A 333 12.06 17.63 10.27
CA VAL A 333 11.25 17.78 11.50
C VAL A 333 9.78 17.55 11.15
N ASP A 334 9.13 16.65 11.87
CA ASP A 334 7.69 16.38 11.78
C ASP A 334 6.98 17.03 12.97
N ILE A 335 5.93 17.80 12.66
CA ILE A 335 5.11 18.48 13.66
C ILE A 335 4.05 17.51 14.15
N ALA A 336 3.83 17.47 15.47
CA ALA A 336 2.80 16.66 16.07
C ALA A 336 1.41 17.05 15.50
N PRO A 337 0.58 16.08 15.08
CA PRO A 337 -0.71 16.33 14.43
C PRO A 337 -1.80 16.72 15.45
N ILE A 338 -1.56 17.79 16.18
CA ILE A 338 -2.43 18.35 17.21
C ILE A 338 -3.17 19.55 16.63
N PHE A 339 -4.45 19.69 16.95
CA PHE A 339 -5.21 20.88 16.60
C PHE A 339 -4.84 22.01 17.56
N TYR A 340 -4.36 23.12 17.01
CA TYR A 340 -4.03 24.32 17.77
C TYR A 340 -5.08 25.40 17.49
N LYS A 341 -5.55 26.06 18.55
CA LYS A 341 -6.35 27.29 18.42
C LYS A 341 -5.52 28.36 17.73
N GLU A 342 -6.18 29.35 17.14
CA GLU A 342 -5.52 30.36 16.30
C GLU A 342 -4.44 31.15 17.07
N GLU A 343 -4.68 31.48 18.35
CA GLU A 343 -3.71 32.14 19.22
C GLU A 343 -2.49 31.25 19.54
N GLU A 344 -2.71 29.98 19.89
CA GLU A 344 -1.63 29.00 20.09
C GLU A 344 -0.82 28.80 18.82
N LYS A 345 -1.50 28.74 17.67
CA LYS A 345 -0.88 28.56 16.35
C LYS A 345 0.05 29.73 16.04
N LYS A 346 -0.34 30.98 16.32
CA LYS A 346 0.52 32.16 16.14
C LYS A 346 1.78 32.10 17.01
N ILE A 347 1.65 31.70 18.28
CA ILE A 347 2.81 31.52 19.18
C ILE A 347 3.73 30.42 18.64
N LEU A 348 3.15 29.32 18.16
CA LEU A 348 3.89 28.19 17.61
C LEU A 348 4.63 28.56 16.33
N GLN A 349 3.97 29.26 15.40
CA GLN A 349 4.55 29.78 14.17
C GLN A 349 5.78 30.64 14.48
N LYS A 350 5.68 31.56 15.45
CA LYS A 350 6.79 32.40 15.89
C LYS A 350 7.96 31.61 16.48
N LYS A 351 7.68 30.57 17.27
CA LYS A 351 8.74 29.69 17.82
C LYS A 351 9.48 28.92 16.71
N PHE A 352 8.75 28.36 15.75
CA PHE A 352 9.36 27.70 14.59
C PHE A 352 10.14 28.68 13.71
N HIS A 353 9.64 29.91 13.53
CA HIS A 353 10.36 30.94 12.80
C HIS A 353 11.70 31.28 13.48
N ASN A 354 11.71 31.48 14.79
CA ASN A 354 12.95 31.69 15.56
C ASN A 354 13.92 30.50 15.45
N LEU A 355 13.39 29.27 15.42
CA LEU A 355 14.19 28.07 15.18
C LEU A 355 14.89 28.14 13.80
N ILE A 356 14.17 28.53 12.75
CA ILE A 356 14.74 28.66 11.39
C ILE A 356 15.81 29.74 11.35
N ILE A 357 15.51 30.96 11.80
CA ILE A 357 16.47 32.08 11.81
C ILE A 357 17.77 31.69 12.50
N TYR A 358 17.67 31.00 13.64
CA TYR A 358 18.84 30.55 14.39
C TYR A 358 19.58 29.44 13.65
N SER A 359 18.87 28.44 13.13
CA SER A 359 19.47 27.26 12.52
C SER A 359 20.10 27.55 11.16
N GLU A 360 19.57 28.48 10.38
CA GLU A 360 20.18 28.93 9.12
C GLU A 360 21.53 29.60 9.34
N LYS A 361 21.65 30.41 10.41
CA LYS A 361 22.90 31.10 10.77
C LYS A 361 23.97 30.18 11.36
N THR A 362 23.56 29.12 12.06
CA THR A 362 24.47 28.32 12.90
C THR A 362 24.76 26.93 12.36
N ASN A 363 23.78 26.28 11.73
CA ASN A 363 23.79 24.83 11.49
C ASN A 363 23.52 24.45 10.02
N ASN A 364 23.69 25.36 9.05
CA ASN A 364 23.55 25.05 7.61
C ASN A 364 22.25 24.30 7.24
N THR A 365 21.09 24.80 7.69
CA THR A 365 19.80 24.24 7.28
C THR A 365 19.50 24.56 5.83
N LEU A 366 18.83 23.65 5.11
CA LEU A 366 18.48 23.81 3.71
C LEU A 366 16.97 24.02 3.57
N LEU A 367 16.57 25.04 2.83
CA LEU A 367 15.20 25.22 2.35
C LEU A 367 15.11 24.70 0.92
N ILE A 368 14.18 23.77 0.67
CA ILE A 368 13.69 23.41 -0.68
C ILE A 368 12.17 23.24 -0.62
N ARG A 369 11.43 24.27 -1.02
CA ARG A 369 9.96 24.22 -1.09
C ARG A 369 9.49 24.40 -2.53
N ASN A 370 8.68 23.47 -3.02
CA ASN A 370 8.08 23.55 -4.34
C ASN A 370 6.64 24.07 -4.23
N ASN A 371 6.27 25.04 -5.07
CA ASN A 371 4.88 25.49 -5.17
C ASN A 371 4.07 24.61 -6.13
N ASN A 372 2.80 24.37 -5.80
CA ASN A 372 1.89 23.49 -6.54
C ASN A 372 2.44 22.07 -6.82
N VAL A 373 2.47 21.28 -5.77
CA VAL A 373 2.98 19.90 -5.85
C VAL A 373 2.00 18.94 -6.53
N TYR A 374 0.70 19.23 -6.50
CA TYR A 374 -0.35 18.34 -6.99
C TYR A 374 -0.65 18.49 -8.49
N ASN A 375 -0.48 19.67 -9.11
CA ASN A 375 -0.74 19.85 -10.53
C ASN A 375 0.07 20.99 -11.15
N PRO A 376 1.41 20.87 -11.30
CA PRO A 376 2.22 21.96 -11.83
C PRO A 376 1.77 22.28 -13.26
N SER A 377 1.28 23.49 -13.50
CA SER A 377 1.17 23.96 -14.87
C SER A 377 2.57 24.00 -15.49
N ASN A 378 2.71 23.51 -16.72
CA ASN A 378 3.97 23.63 -17.45
C ASN A 378 4.32 25.09 -17.77
N THR A 379 3.32 25.97 -17.69
CA THR A 379 3.40 27.41 -17.89
C THR A 379 3.26 28.13 -16.57
N TYR A 380 4.03 29.21 -16.38
CA TYR A 380 3.81 30.13 -15.26
C TYR A 380 2.42 30.77 -15.39
N SER A 381 1.61 30.60 -14.34
CA SER A 381 0.32 31.24 -14.09
C SER A 381 0.46 32.29 -12.99
N ASN A 382 0.62 31.88 -11.72
CA ASN A 382 0.95 32.72 -10.57
C ASN A 382 1.94 32.02 -9.62
N VAL A 383 2.50 32.71 -8.63
CA VAL A 383 3.46 32.12 -7.68
C VAL A 383 2.94 30.81 -7.08
N GLU A 384 1.69 30.81 -6.61
CA GLU A 384 1.06 29.68 -5.90
C GLU A 384 0.79 28.45 -6.75
N ASN A 385 0.46 28.63 -8.04
CA ASN A 385 0.04 27.55 -8.94
C ASN A 385 1.09 27.20 -10.01
N SER A 386 2.26 27.81 -9.99
CA SER A 386 3.33 27.60 -10.98
C SER A 386 4.51 26.79 -10.47
N LYS A 387 5.43 26.46 -11.38
CA LYS A 387 6.75 25.88 -11.06
C LYS A 387 7.66 26.92 -10.40
N VAL A 388 7.39 27.25 -9.14
CA VAL A 388 8.24 28.11 -8.31
C VAL A 388 8.92 27.28 -7.23
N LEU A 389 10.22 27.50 -7.05
CA LEU A 389 11.04 26.83 -6.05
C LEU A 389 11.60 27.87 -5.07
N PHE A 390 11.27 27.73 -3.79
CA PHE A 390 11.86 28.54 -2.73
C PHE A 390 13.06 27.79 -2.16
N ILE A 391 14.21 28.46 -2.11
CA ILE A 391 15.45 27.94 -1.57
C ILE A 391 16.13 28.98 -0.69
N ASN A 392 17.05 28.56 0.17
CA ASN A 392 17.92 29.48 0.91
C ASN A 392 19.36 29.42 0.38
N LYS A 393 20.22 30.33 0.84
CA LYS A 393 21.62 30.38 0.41
C LYS A 393 22.39 29.10 0.73
N ASN A 394 22.16 28.53 1.91
CA ASN A 394 22.77 27.27 2.31
C ASN A 394 22.48 26.15 1.29
N PHE A 395 21.28 26.13 0.69
CA PHE A 395 20.95 25.21 -0.39
C PHE A 395 21.75 25.45 -1.66
N ILE A 396 21.95 26.72 -2.06
CA ILE A 396 22.75 27.06 -3.25
C ILE A 396 24.19 26.60 -3.06
N ASP A 397 24.77 26.86 -1.90
CA ASP A 397 26.14 26.44 -1.55
C ASP A 397 26.28 24.91 -1.49
N PHE A 398 25.25 24.22 -1.00
CA PHE A 398 25.21 22.77 -0.96
C PHE A 398 25.06 22.17 -2.35
N TYR A 399 24.03 22.58 -3.10
CA TYR A 399 23.68 21.99 -4.39
C TYR A 399 24.67 22.40 -5.49
N GLY A 400 25.26 23.59 -5.43
CA GLY A 400 26.32 24.02 -6.35
C GLY A 400 27.60 23.18 -6.25
N LYS A 401 27.85 22.52 -5.11
CA LYS A 401 28.93 21.52 -4.96
C LYS A 401 28.58 20.17 -5.60
N LEU A 402 27.29 19.84 -5.64
CA LEU A 402 26.79 18.59 -6.24
C LEU A 402 26.63 18.69 -7.75
N ASP A 403 26.21 19.85 -8.24
CA ASP A 403 25.93 20.14 -9.63
C ASP A 403 26.52 21.51 -9.99
N GLN A 404 27.69 21.48 -10.65
CA GLN A 404 28.42 22.71 -11.01
C GLN A 404 27.62 23.60 -11.96
N ASP A 405 26.74 23.02 -12.77
CA ASP A 405 25.85 23.76 -13.69
C ASP A 405 24.81 24.59 -12.92
N PHE A 406 24.57 24.28 -11.64
CA PHE A 406 23.65 25.01 -10.78
C PHE A 406 24.27 26.22 -10.06
N SER A 407 25.59 26.37 -10.01
CA SER A 407 26.25 27.42 -9.20
C SER A 407 25.72 28.83 -9.52
N ILE A 408 25.12 29.49 -8.52
CA ILE A 408 24.59 30.86 -8.61
C ILE A 408 25.35 31.71 -7.59
N LYS A 409 25.80 32.91 -8.00
CA LYS A 409 26.31 33.91 -7.06
C LYS A 409 25.14 34.76 -6.58
N THR A 410 24.88 34.74 -5.27
CA THR A 410 23.79 35.48 -4.63
C THR A 410 24.35 36.50 -3.63
N ASP A 411 23.73 37.66 -3.54
CA ASP A 411 23.99 38.67 -2.53
C ASP A 411 23.03 38.51 -1.34
N ALA A 412 23.51 38.77 -0.12
CA ALA A 412 22.79 38.41 1.12
C ALA A 412 21.81 39.49 1.61
N SER A 413 21.64 40.58 0.86
CA SER A 413 20.91 41.77 1.32
C SER A 413 19.49 41.91 0.76
N GLN A 414 19.11 41.10 -0.23
CA GLN A 414 17.84 41.20 -0.96
C GLN A 414 17.32 39.81 -1.36
N ILE A 415 16.00 39.68 -1.51
CA ILE A 415 15.35 38.45 -2.00
C ILE A 415 15.69 38.30 -3.49
N GLU A 416 16.36 37.23 -3.89
CA GLU A 416 16.74 37.06 -5.30
C GLU A 416 15.76 36.18 -6.07
N ILE A 417 15.37 36.65 -7.26
CA ILE A 417 14.45 35.98 -8.17
C ILE A 417 15.20 35.54 -9.41
N ILE A 418 15.33 34.23 -9.60
CA ILE A 418 16.08 33.65 -10.71
C ILE A 418 15.11 33.10 -11.75
N LEU A 419 15.16 33.69 -12.94
CA LEU A 419 14.29 33.30 -14.05
C LEU A 419 15.00 32.35 -15.01
N PRO A 420 14.34 31.23 -15.39
CA PRO A 420 14.83 30.36 -16.45
C PRO A 420 14.58 31.02 -17.82
N VAL A 421 15.37 30.61 -18.83
CA VAL A 421 15.31 31.15 -20.20
C VAL A 421 13.89 31.14 -20.76
N ASN A 422 13.16 30.04 -20.57
CA ASN A 422 11.80 29.85 -21.08
C ASN A 422 10.75 30.78 -20.44
N SER A 423 11.08 31.46 -19.33
CA SER A 423 10.18 32.40 -18.65
C SER A 423 10.48 33.88 -18.96
N MET A 424 11.54 34.16 -19.74
CA MET A 424 11.98 35.53 -20.04
C MET A 424 10.91 36.36 -20.77
N SER A 425 10.12 35.73 -21.65
CA SER A 425 9.03 36.41 -22.38
C SER A 425 7.93 36.95 -21.46
N LYS A 426 7.79 36.40 -20.25
CA LYS A 426 6.79 36.80 -19.24
C LYS A 426 7.40 37.54 -18.05
N ARG A 427 8.67 37.98 -18.14
CA ARG A 427 9.43 38.57 -17.03
C ARG A 427 8.64 39.60 -16.23
N LYS A 428 8.07 40.63 -16.88
CA LYS A 428 7.35 41.72 -16.20
C LYS A 428 6.15 41.23 -15.40
N ASN A 429 5.42 40.24 -15.92
CA ASN A 429 4.24 39.69 -15.23
C ASN A 429 4.65 38.85 -14.02
N ILE A 430 5.72 38.06 -14.16
CA ILE A 430 6.28 37.27 -13.06
C ILE A 430 6.81 38.20 -11.95
N GLU A 431 7.50 39.27 -12.33
CA GLU A 431 8.04 40.27 -11.40
C GLU A 431 6.94 40.95 -10.57
N LEU A 432 5.86 41.41 -11.21
CA LEU A 432 4.73 41.99 -10.49
C LEU A 432 4.07 40.98 -9.53
N ASP A 433 3.78 39.78 -10.02
CA ASP A 433 3.10 38.73 -9.25
C ASP A 433 3.93 38.24 -8.06
N VAL A 434 5.24 38.07 -8.24
CA VAL A 434 6.17 37.71 -7.15
C VAL A 434 6.26 38.82 -6.11
N ASN A 435 6.35 40.07 -6.52
CA ASN A 435 6.44 41.19 -5.59
C ASN A 435 5.16 41.38 -4.78
N ASP A 436 4.00 41.22 -5.40
CA ASP A 436 2.72 41.26 -4.71
C ASP A 436 2.58 40.09 -3.73
N TRP A 437 3.05 38.89 -4.10
CA TRP A 437 3.09 37.74 -3.20
C TRP A 437 4.03 37.96 -2.00
N ILE A 438 5.24 38.50 -2.22
CA ILE A 438 6.19 38.81 -1.13
C ILE A 438 5.57 39.81 -0.17
N LYS A 439 4.96 40.89 -0.67
CA LYS A 439 4.25 41.88 0.16
C LYS A 439 3.14 41.24 0.98
N PHE A 440 2.32 40.39 0.36
CA PHE A 440 1.27 39.66 1.06
C PHE A 440 1.81 38.74 2.18
N GLN A 441 2.96 38.09 1.95
CA GLN A 441 3.62 37.26 2.97
C GLN A 441 4.29 38.09 4.08
N GLN A 442 4.60 39.36 3.81
CA GLN A 442 5.14 40.32 4.78
C GLN A 442 4.03 41.15 5.45
N ASP A 443 2.80 41.15 4.95
CA ASP A 443 1.69 41.95 5.48
C ASP A 443 1.41 41.61 6.95
N GLY A 444 1.38 42.64 7.79
CA GLY A 444 1.25 42.49 9.25
C GLY A 444 2.55 42.10 9.97
N THR A 445 3.68 42.08 9.27
CA THR A 445 5.03 41.93 9.86
C THR A 445 5.83 43.23 9.71
N ASN A 446 6.86 43.44 10.55
CA ASN A 446 7.76 44.61 10.44
C ASN A 446 8.88 44.42 9.38
N ILE A 447 8.70 43.47 8.46
CA ILE A 447 9.71 43.10 7.47
C ILE A 447 9.47 43.92 6.20
N ASN A 448 10.51 44.57 5.70
CA ASN A 448 10.46 45.31 4.44
C ASN A 448 11.73 44.98 3.64
N GLN A 449 11.63 43.96 2.79
CA GLN A 449 12.73 43.54 1.92
C GLN A 449 12.37 43.72 0.46
N ASN A 450 13.33 44.28 -0.28
CA ASN A 450 13.23 44.44 -1.72
C ASN A 450 13.74 43.18 -2.42
N SER A 451 13.17 42.89 -3.59
CA SER A 451 13.60 41.79 -4.45
C SER A 451 14.53 42.26 -5.56
N HIS A 452 15.52 41.43 -5.91
CA HIS A 452 16.42 41.64 -7.05
C HIS A 452 16.32 40.50 -8.06
N PHE A 453 16.45 40.81 -9.35
CA PHE A 453 16.26 39.82 -10.42
C PHE A 453 17.58 39.40 -11.03
N ILE A 454 17.74 38.09 -11.21
CA ILE A 454 18.89 37.48 -11.89
C ILE A 454 18.37 36.61 -13.03
N SER A 455 18.91 36.82 -14.22
CA SER A 455 18.65 35.96 -15.38
C SER A 455 19.77 34.93 -15.50
N LYS A 456 19.40 33.66 -15.69
CA LYS A 456 20.35 32.59 -15.99
C LYS A 456 20.37 32.31 -17.49
N GLU A 457 21.57 32.15 -18.03
CA GLU A 457 21.78 31.98 -19.48
C GLU A 457 21.39 30.59 -20.00
N ASN A 458 21.43 29.57 -19.13
CA ASN A 458 21.15 28.17 -19.48
C ASN A 458 19.97 27.60 -18.69
N ASP A 459 19.24 26.68 -19.31
CA ASP A 459 18.27 25.83 -18.61
C ASP A 459 18.97 24.94 -17.58
N TYR A 460 18.27 24.64 -16.48
CA TYR A 460 18.81 23.87 -15.36
C TYR A 460 17.77 22.91 -14.81
N LYS A 461 18.23 21.89 -14.08
CA LYS A 461 17.35 20.95 -13.38
C LYS A 461 17.79 20.82 -11.93
N ILE A 462 16.82 20.80 -11.03
CA ILE A 462 17.07 20.70 -9.59
C ILE A 462 16.34 19.48 -9.06
N TYR A 463 17.02 18.66 -8.28
CA TYR A 463 16.35 17.56 -7.59
C TYR A 463 15.38 18.12 -6.54
N SER A 464 14.14 17.60 -6.49
CA SER A 464 13.08 18.21 -5.68
C SER A 464 13.28 18.11 -4.16
N PHE A 465 14.09 17.15 -3.70
CA PHE A 465 14.21 16.75 -2.28
C PHE A 465 12.88 16.49 -1.57
N ASP A 466 11.80 16.29 -2.34
CA ASP A 466 10.48 16.10 -1.79
C ASP A 466 10.36 14.68 -1.21
N THR A 467 9.91 14.60 0.03
CA THR A 467 9.68 13.34 0.74
C THR A 467 8.24 13.13 1.16
N ARG A 468 7.31 14.05 0.82
CA ARG A 468 5.93 14.04 1.33
C ARG A 468 4.86 14.02 0.23
N THR A 469 5.19 14.27 -1.03
CA THR A 469 4.17 14.43 -2.09
C THR A 469 4.28 13.40 -3.23
N MET A 470 3.47 13.58 -4.29
CA MET A 470 3.51 12.73 -5.50
C MET A 470 4.75 12.98 -6.40
N LYS A 471 5.54 14.03 -6.16
CA LYS A 471 6.76 14.35 -6.92
C LYS A 471 8.05 13.92 -6.22
N LYS A 472 7.95 13.00 -5.27
CA LYS A 472 9.11 12.40 -4.61
C LYS A 472 10.14 11.95 -5.65
N TYR A 473 11.40 12.24 -5.36
CA TYR A 473 12.55 11.75 -6.13
C TYR A 473 12.62 12.20 -7.60
N SER A 474 11.90 13.27 -7.96
CA SER A 474 11.88 13.81 -9.32
C SER A 474 12.80 15.03 -9.48
N TYR A 475 13.18 15.30 -10.74
CA TYR A 475 13.84 16.53 -11.11
C TYR A 475 12.82 17.59 -11.53
N ILE A 476 13.02 18.81 -11.04
CA ILE A 476 12.29 20.01 -11.41
C ILE A 476 13.11 20.69 -12.52
N TYR A 477 12.54 20.75 -13.72
CA TYR A 477 13.18 21.34 -14.89
C TYR A 477 12.81 22.83 -15.00
N SER A 478 13.84 23.68 -15.04
CA SER A 478 13.77 25.13 -15.22
C SER A 478 12.64 25.81 -14.41
N PRO A 479 12.58 25.66 -13.07
CA PRO A 479 11.65 26.42 -12.23
C PRO A 479 12.03 27.90 -12.16
N VAL A 480 11.10 28.78 -11.74
CA VAL A 480 11.47 30.09 -11.20
C VAL A 480 11.96 29.88 -9.77
N ILE A 481 13.13 30.43 -9.42
CA ILE A 481 13.70 30.28 -8.08
C ILE A 481 13.53 31.56 -7.28
N LEU A 482 13.14 31.43 -6.02
CA LEU A 482 13.15 32.48 -5.01
C LEU A 482 14.17 32.11 -3.95
N VAL A 483 15.19 32.94 -3.79
CA VAL A 483 16.19 32.81 -2.74
C VAL A 483 15.72 33.61 -1.53
N ILE A 484 15.40 32.89 -0.45
CA ILE A 484 14.75 33.42 0.75
C ILE A 484 15.54 32.96 1.97
N GLU A 485 15.86 33.90 2.85
CA GLU A 485 16.46 33.70 4.16
C GLU A 485 15.42 33.92 5.26
N GLY A 486 15.67 33.35 6.44
CA GLY A 486 14.76 33.34 7.57
C GLY A 486 14.27 34.69 8.09
N ASN A 487 14.72 35.84 7.58
CA ASN A 487 14.21 37.15 7.99
C ASN A 487 13.34 37.83 6.91
N ASP A 488 13.04 37.14 5.81
CA ASP A 488 12.51 37.76 4.60
C ASP A 488 10.97 37.71 4.51
N LEU A 489 10.34 36.75 5.17
CA LEU A 489 8.89 36.46 5.10
C LEU A 489 8.27 36.30 6.50
N GLY A 490 6.93 36.21 6.58
CA GLY A 490 6.21 36.02 7.83
C GLY A 490 6.26 34.59 8.42
N ASP A 491 5.90 34.49 9.71
CA ASP A 491 5.99 33.26 10.52
C ASP A 491 5.26 32.06 9.90
N ASP A 492 4.13 32.27 9.21
CA ASP A 492 3.33 31.20 8.61
C ASP A 492 4.07 30.48 7.47
N PHE A 493 4.84 31.21 6.66
CA PHE A 493 5.62 30.61 5.58
C PHE A 493 6.64 29.59 6.12
N TYR A 494 7.38 29.95 7.17
CA TYR A 494 8.38 29.08 7.77
C TYR A 494 7.74 27.88 8.48
N TYR A 495 6.69 28.14 9.26
CA TYR A 495 5.93 27.07 9.93
C TYR A 495 5.37 26.06 8.93
N THR A 496 4.73 26.53 7.85
CA THR A 496 4.18 25.66 6.81
C THR A 496 5.28 24.91 6.06
N SER A 497 6.44 25.53 5.83
CA SER A 497 7.59 24.88 5.18
C SER A 497 8.16 23.73 6.03
N VAL A 498 8.28 23.91 7.35
CA VAL A 498 8.67 22.82 8.28
C VAL A 498 7.58 21.73 8.29
N SER A 499 6.31 22.13 8.39
CA SER A 499 5.16 21.23 8.37
C SER A 499 5.03 20.41 7.08
N GLN A 500 5.57 20.90 5.96
CA GLN A 500 5.63 20.19 4.68
C GLN A 500 6.94 19.42 4.46
N GLY A 501 7.89 19.50 5.40
CA GLY A 501 9.18 18.82 5.30
C GLY A 501 10.12 19.43 4.25
N SER A 502 9.89 20.70 3.91
CA SER A 502 10.70 21.47 2.96
C SER A 502 11.98 22.03 3.58
N TYR A 503 12.10 21.99 4.92
CA TYR A 503 13.32 22.33 5.64
C TYR A 503 14.08 21.06 6.06
N LEU A 504 15.37 21.02 5.70
CA LEU A 504 16.31 19.98 6.11
C LEU A 504 17.29 20.57 7.12
N PHE A 505 17.35 19.97 8.31
CA PHE A 505 18.22 20.40 9.40
C PHE A 505 19.47 19.54 9.43
N LYS A 506 20.64 20.17 9.49
CA LYS A 506 21.91 19.45 9.59
C LYS A 506 22.22 19.12 11.05
N ASN A 507 22.84 17.97 11.29
CA ASN A 507 23.23 17.46 12.61
C ASN A 507 22.04 17.19 13.54
N TYR A 508 21.86 15.93 13.91
CA TYR A 508 20.76 15.50 14.78
C TYR A 508 20.81 16.17 16.15
N ASP A 509 21.96 16.11 16.83
CA ASP A 509 22.10 16.55 18.22
C ASP A 509 21.85 18.07 18.30
N SER A 510 22.41 18.84 17.36
CA SER A 510 22.16 20.28 17.29
C SER A 510 20.71 20.63 16.94
N THR A 511 20.04 19.82 16.11
CA THR A 511 18.61 20.01 15.81
C THR A 511 17.75 19.80 17.05
N ILE A 512 18.03 18.74 17.82
CA ILE A 512 17.34 18.46 19.08
C ILE A 512 17.58 19.57 20.10
N ASP A 513 18.82 20.02 20.27
CA ASP A 513 19.14 21.10 21.21
C ASP A 513 18.45 22.41 20.84
N ASN A 514 18.36 22.72 19.54
CA ASN A 514 17.62 23.89 19.06
C ASN A 514 16.11 23.77 19.32
N ILE A 515 15.51 22.58 19.10
CA ILE A 515 14.11 22.30 19.44
C ILE A 515 13.85 22.54 20.94
N LYS A 516 14.77 22.10 21.81
CA LYS A 516 14.69 22.34 23.26
C LYS A 516 14.80 23.82 23.60
N LYS A 517 15.78 24.50 23.02
CA LYS A 517 16.06 25.93 23.24
C LYS A 517 14.84 26.82 22.96
N PHE A 518 14.06 26.51 21.93
CA PHE A 518 12.86 27.27 21.57
C PHE A 518 11.55 26.69 22.19
N GLY A 519 11.66 25.70 23.08
CA GLY A 519 10.52 25.10 23.77
C GLY A 519 9.52 24.44 22.81
N LEU A 520 10.04 23.69 21.83
CA LEU A 520 9.30 23.00 20.78
C LEU A 520 9.12 21.49 21.02
N GLU A 521 9.68 20.95 22.12
CA GLU A 521 9.71 19.50 22.43
C GLU A 521 8.33 18.82 22.45
N ASN A 522 7.28 19.57 22.79
CA ASN A 522 5.90 19.06 22.85
C ASN A 522 5.15 19.17 21.52
N TYR A 523 5.70 19.89 20.56
CA TYR A 523 5.09 20.18 19.27
C TYR A 523 5.76 19.44 18.12
N VAL A 524 6.94 18.88 18.33
CA VAL A 524 7.66 18.03 17.37
C VAL A 524 7.39 16.56 17.70
N SER A 525 6.88 15.81 16.73
CA SER A 525 6.68 14.36 16.88
C SER A 525 7.97 13.58 16.61
N SER A 526 8.74 14.00 15.60
CA SER A 526 9.94 13.29 15.16
C SER A 526 10.92 14.21 14.43
N VAL A 527 12.20 13.85 14.49
CA VAL A 527 13.35 14.34 13.74
C VAL A 527 13.94 13.16 12.98
N THR A 528 13.45 12.96 11.76
CA THR A 528 13.75 11.78 10.94
C THR A 528 14.89 12.05 9.97
N SER A 529 15.83 11.11 9.84
CA SER A 529 16.89 11.22 8.81
C SER A 529 16.25 11.21 7.42
N PHE A 530 16.68 12.14 6.57
CA PHE A 530 16.23 12.21 5.19
C PHE A 530 16.54 10.90 4.44
N LYS A 531 17.74 10.35 4.64
CA LYS A 531 18.19 9.12 3.99
C LYS A 531 17.40 7.91 4.45
N ASP A 532 17.09 7.81 5.74
CA ASP A 532 16.29 6.70 6.25
C ASP A 532 14.86 6.74 5.69
N LYS A 533 14.30 7.94 5.51
CA LYS A 533 13.01 8.11 4.84
C LYS A 533 13.05 7.65 3.37
N VAL A 534 14.06 8.05 2.61
CA VAL A 534 14.29 7.57 1.23
C VAL A 534 14.45 6.05 1.19
N ASN A 535 15.21 5.48 2.13
CA ASN A 535 15.45 4.04 2.22
C ASN A 535 14.17 3.26 2.60
N SER A 536 13.34 3.82 3.49
CA SER A 536 12.06 3.24 3.88
C SER A 536 11.10 3.20 2.69
N ASP A 537 10.91 4.33 2.02
CA ASP A 537 10.08 4.43 0.82
C ASP A 537 10.60 3.48 -0.28
N TYR A 538 11.92 3.41 -0.50
CA TYR A 538 12.52 2.45 -1.44
C TYR A 538 12.20 0.99 -1.09
N LYS A 539 12.34 0.60 0.19
CA LYS A 539 12.03 -0.76 0.64
C LYS A 539 10.54 -1.07 0.46
N GLU A 540 9.66 -0.15 0.83
CA GLU A 540 8.21 -0.31 0.70
C GLU A 540 7.80 -0.48 -0.77
N ILE A 541 8.24 0.43 -1.66
CA ILE A 541 7.94 0.37 -3.09
C ILE A 541 8.52 -0.92 -3.69
N LYS A 542 9.73 -1.33 -3.29
CA LYS A 542 10.35 -2.57 -3.75
C LYS A 542 9.55 -3.80 -3.32
N ILE A 543 9.04 -3.85 -2.10
CA ILE A 543 8.20 -4.94 -1.62
C ILE A 543 6.89 -4.99 -2.43
N LYS A 544 6.21 -3.85 -2.63
CA LYS A 544 5.00 -3.76 -3.44
C LYS A 544 5.23 -4.25 -4.87
N TYR A 545 6.32 -3.82 -5.49
CA TYR A 545 6.74 -4.30 -6.81
C TYR A 545 6.95 -5.82 -6.84
N LEU A 546 7.66 -6.40 -5.85
CA LEU A 546 7.88 -7.84 -5.79
C LEU A 546 6.58 -8.63 -5.61
N ILE A 547 5.66 -8.14 -4.79
CA ILE A 547 4.33 -8.77 -4.59
C ILE A 547 3.53 -8.77 -5.90
N LEU A 548 3.44 -7.63 -6.56
CA LEU A 548 2.72 -7.52 -7.83
C LEU A 548 3.40 -8.32 -8.96
N LEU A 549 4.73 -8.42 -8.96
CA LEU A 549 5.47 -9.29 -9.88
C LEU A 549 5.16 -10.77 -9.65
N LEU A 550 5.15 -11.23 -8.39
CA LEU A 550 4.71 -12.59 -8.05
C LEU A 550 3.27 -12.84 -8.45
N ALA A 551 2.37 -11.87 -8.22
CA ALA A 551 0.98 -11.92 -8.65
C ALA A 551 0.86 -12.04 -10.18
N GLN A 552 1.69 -11.31 -10.92
CA GLN A 552 1.72 -11.35 -12.38
C GLN A 552 2.20 -12.72 -12.90
N ILE A 553 3.24 -13.30 -12.31
CA ILE A 553 3.72 -14.65 -12.64
C ILE A 553 2.63 -15.68 -12.35
N LEU A 554 2.01 -15.62 -11.17
CA LEU A 554 0.92 -16.51 -10.80
C LEU A 554 -0.25 -16.36 -11.78
N ASN A 555 -0.58 -15.13 -12.18
CA ASN A 555 -1.62 -14.85 -13.16
C ASN A 555 -1.31 -15.50 -14.53
N ILE A 556 -0.08 -15.38 -15.04
CA ILE A 556 0.35 -16.07 -16.28
C ILE A 556 0.19 -17.60 -16.15
N VAL A 557 0.56 -18.17 -15.00
CA VAL A 557 0.36 -19.60 -14.71
C VAL A 557 -1.14 -19.95 -14.75
N THR A 558 -2.00 -19.13 -14.14
CA THR A 558 -3.46 -19.34 -14.16
C THR A 558 -4.06 -19.24 -15.57
N ILE A 559 -3.59 -18.29 -16.38
CA ILE A 559 -3.97 -18.17 -17.80
C ILE A 559 -3.57 -19.44 -18.55
N SER A 560 -2.34 -19.92 -18.33
CA SER A 560 -1.83 -21.14 -18.96
C SER A 560 -2.67 -22.36 -18.60
N ILE A 561 -3.00 -22.55 -17.32
CA ILE A 561 -3.87 -23.63 -16.86
C ILE A 561 -5.27 -23.51 -17.50
N THR A 562 -5.80 -22.29 -17.62
CA THR A 562 -7.11 -22.03 -18.23
C THR A 562 -7.11 -22.38 -19.73
N ILE A 563 -6.03 -22.04 -20.46
CA ILE A 563 -5.85 -22.40 -21.87
C ILE A 563 -5.78 -23.92 -22.03
N LEU A 564 -4.97 -24.62 -21.22
CA LEU A 564 -4.87 -26.08 -21.26
C LEU A 564 -6.21 -26.75 -20.94
N PHE A 565 -6.96 -26.20 -19.98
CA PHE A 565 -8.30 -26.67 -19.66
C PHE A 565 -9.24 -26.49 -20.85
N ASP A 566 -9.25 -25.32 -21.50
CA ASP A 566 -10.10 -25.06 -22.67
C ASP A 566 -9.79 -26.01 -23.85
N ILE A 567 -8.51 -26.18 -24.18
CA ILE A 567 -8.07 -27.09 -25.25
C ILE A 567 -8.53 -28.52 -24.97
N LYS A 568 -8.38 -28.99 -23.71
CA LYS A 568 -8.83 -30.32 -23.32
C LYS A 568 -10.33 -30.50 -23.57
N GLN A 569 -11.15 -29.51 -23.20
CA GLN A 569 -12.59 -29.57 -23.44
C GLN A 569 -12.93 -29.52 -24.93
N TYR A 570 -12.24 -28.68 -25.72
CA TYR A 570 -12.41 -28.62 -27.17
C TYR A 570 -12.07 -29.96 -27.86
N PHE A 571 -10.96 -30.57 -27.46
CA PHE A 571 -10.50 -31.83 -28.03
C PHE A 571 -11.45 -32.98 -27.65
N ASP A 572 -11.84 -33.08 -26.37
CA ASP A 572 -12.79 -34.10 -25.91
C ASP A 572 -14.16 -33.96 -26.60
N GLN A 573 -14.63 -32.72 -26.84
CA GLN A 573 -15.89 -32.44 -27.55
C GLN A 573 -15.86 -32.92 -29.01
N ASN A 574 -14.76 -32.64 -29.72
CA ASN A 574 -14.67 -32.86 -31.16
C ASN A 574 -13.87 -34.11 -31.53
N LYS A 575 -13.56 -34.98 -30.56
CA LYS A 575 -12.68 -36.14 -30.71
C LYS A 575 -12.97 -36.99 -31.95
N LYS A 576 -14.25 -37.32 -32.20
CA LYS A 576 -14.65 -38.12 -33.38
C LYS A 576 -14.36 -37.41 -34.70
N LEU A 577 -14.70 -36.12 -34.79
CA LEU A 577 -14.51 -35.32 -35.98
C LEU A 577 -13.02 -35.07 -36.27
N LEU A 578 -12.22 -34.81 -35.23
CA LEU A 578 -10.77 -34.66 -35.35
C LEU A 578 -10.09 -35.95 -35.81
N LEU A 579 -10.56 -37.10 -35.33
CA LEU A 579 -10.07 -38.42 -35.76
C LEU A 579 -10.39 -38.69 -37.24
N ILE A 580 -11.61 -38.39 -37.68
CA ILE A 580 -11.99 -38.53 -39.10
C ILE A 580 -11.10 -37.65 -39.98
N LYS A 581 -10.92 -36.37 -39.62
CA LYS A 581 -10.02 -35.46 -40.35
C LYS A 581 -8.58 -36.00 -40.39
N LYS A 582 -8.09 -36.59 -39.29
CA LYS A 582 -6.75 -37.16 -39.26
C LYS A 582 -6.58 -38.34 -40.22
N ILE A 583 -7.57 -39.24 -40.28
CA ILE A 583 -7.57 -40.37 -41.23
C ILE A 583 -7.54 -39.87 -42.68
N HIS A 584 -8.24 -38.76 -42.97
CA HIS A 584 -8.26 -38.14 -44.30
C HIS A 584 -7.00 -37.29 -44.59
N GLY A 585 -5.94 -37.39 -43.78
CA GLY A 585 -4.65 -36.73 -44.05
C GLY A 585 -4.61 -35.23 -43.71
N TYR A 586 -5.63 -34.69 -43.02
CA TYR A 586 -5.59 -33.29 -42.63
C TYR A 586 -4.45 -33.01 -41.63
N SER A 587 -3.77 -31.88 -41.82
CA SER A 587 -2.78 -31.40 -40.87
C SER A 587 -3.43 -30.96 -39.55
N ILE A 588 -2.63 -30.93 -38.48
CA ILE A 588 -3.06 -30.52 -37.13
C ILE A 588 -3.64 -29.11 -37.16
N LEU A 589 -2.98 -28.22 -37.92
CA LEU A 589 -3.33 -26.82 -38.01
C LEU A 589 -4.65 -26.64 -38.80
N HIS A 590 -4.79 -27.30 -39.95
CA HIS A 590 -6.02 -27.21 -40.75
C HIS A 590 -7.24 -27.79 -40.02
N SER A 591 -7.05 -28.83 -39.21
CA SER A 591 -8.13 -29.44 -38.44
C SER A 591 -8.70 -28.53 -37.35
N ASN A 592 -7.88 -27.61 -36.83
CA ASN A 592 -8.16 -26.82 -35.62
C ASN A 592 -8.12 -25.29 -35.82
N ILE A 593 -7.85 -24.79 -37.03
CA ILE A 593 -7.61 -23.37 -37.30
C ILE A 593 -8.78 -22.46 -36.90
N THR A 594 -10.02 -22.90 -37.11
CA THR A 594 -11.22 -22.11 -36.75
C THR A 594 -11.32 -21.90 -35.23
N TYR A 595 -11.03 -22.93 -34.44
CA TYR A 595 -10.99 -22.84 -32.99
C TYR A 595 -9.89 -21.89 -32.51
N ILE A 596 -8.70 -22.02 -33.09
CA ILE A 596 -7.54 -21.20 -32.73
C ILE A 596 -7.81 -19.72 -33.06
N LEU A 597 -8.32 -19.41 -34.25
CA LEU A 597 -8.65 -18.04 -34.66
C LEU A 597 -9.72 -17.39 -33.77
N LEU A 598 -10.80 -18.12 -33.43
CA LEU A 598 -11.83 -17.61 -32.51
C LEU A 598 -11.25 -17.28 -31.12
N GLN A 599 -10.37 -18.13 -30.60
CA GLN A 599 -9.73 -17.90 -29.30
C GLN A 599 -8.76 -16.72 -29.32
N SER A 600 -8.13 -16.44 -30.47
CA SER A 600 -7.24 -15.28 -30.66
C SER A 600 -8.02 -13.97 -30.82
N LEU A 601 -9.17 -13.99 -31.51
CA LEU A 601 -10.02 -12.81 -31.70
C LEU A 601 -10.48 -12.18 -30.37
N LEU A 602 -10.73 -13.01 -29.36
CA LEU A 602 -11.07 -12.55 -28.02
C LEU A 602 -9.92 -11.86 -27.29
N ILE A 603 -8.67 -12.30 -27.49
CA ILE A 603 -7.50 -11.60 -26.94
C ILE A 603 -7.35 -10.24 -27.61
N ILE A 604 -7.56 -10.17 -28.93
CA ILE A 604 -7.54 -8.92 -29.69
C ILE A 604 -8.60 -7.96 -29.13
N PHE A 605 -9.82 -8.44 -28.89
CA PHE A 605 -10.88 -7.63 -28.30
C PHE A 605 -10.47 -7.06 -26.93
N VAL A 606 -9.97 -7.90 -26.02
CA VAL A 606 -9.47 -7.45 -24.70
C VAL A 606 -8.33 -6.43 -24.85
N GLY A 607 -7.42 -6.64 -25.81
CA GLY A 607 -6.32 -5.72 -26.07
C GLY A 607 -6.76 -4.35 -26.56
N ILE A 608 -7.73 -4.31 -27.48
CA ILE A 608 -8.34 -3.07 -27.95
C ILE A 608 -9.05 -2.35 -26.79
N SER A 609 -9.81 -3.07 -25.95
CA SER A 609 -10.45 -2.48 -24.77
C SER A 609 -9.42 -1.90 -23.78
N CYS A 610 -8.32 -2.61 -23.52
CA CYS A 610 -7.24 -2.12 -22.66
C CYS A 610 -6.56 -0.87 -23.26
N TYR A 611 -6.32 -0.86 -24.57
CA TYR A 611 -5.77 0.30 -25.27
C TYR A 611 -6.65 1.54 -25.11
N PHE A 612 -7.97 1.42 -25.30
CA PHE A 612 -8.89 2.54 -25.13
C PHE A 612 -8.97 3.04 -23.68
N TYR A 613 -8.96 2.13 -22.71
CA TYR A 613 -9.07 2.48 -21.30
C TYR A 613 -7.79 3.14 -20.76
N PHE A 614 -6.62 2.56 -21.03
CA PHE A 614 -5.35 3.04 -20.51
C PHE A 614 -4.62 4.03 -21.43
N LYS A 615 -5.08 4.19 -22.67
CA LYS A 615 -4.48 5.07 -23.70
C LYS A 615 -2.98 4.82 -23.93
N ASN A 616 -2.55 3.56 -23.81
CA ASN A 616 -1.15 3.17 -23.97
C ASN A 616 -1.00 2.04 -25.01
N ILE A 617 -0.17 2.27 -26.02
CA ILE A 617 0.07 1.32 -27.12
C ILE A 617 0.72 0.00 -26.65
N ILE A 618 1.39 0.02 -25.49
CA ILE A 618 2.08 -1.16 -24.95
C ILE A 618 1.14 -2.36 -24.75
N PHE A 619 -0.15 -2.12 -24.47
CA PHE A 619 -1.15 -3.17 -24.35
C PHE A 619 -1.38 -3.95 -25.64
N ILE A 620 -1.26 -3.30 -26.80
CA ILE A 620 -1.37 -3.99 -28.09
C ILE A 620 -0.19 -4.96 -28.25
N TYR A 621 1.03 -4.52 -27.95
CA TYR A 621 2.22 -5.37 -28.01
C TYR A 621 2.18 -6.53 -27.02
N ILE A 622 1.75 -6.27 -25.77
CA ILE A 622 1.56 -7.32 -24.75
C ILE A 622 0.55 -8.37 -25.22
N MET A 623 -0.57 -7.94 -25.80
CA MET A 623 -1.60 -8.87 -26.27
C MET A 623 -1.15 -9.67 -27.48
N LEU A 624 -0.32 -9.08 -28.36
CA LEU A 624 0.31 -9.81 -29.45
C LEU A 624 1.24 -10.92 -28.91
N ILE A 625 2.02 -10.65 -27.86
CA ILE A 625 2.84 -11.65 -27.17
C ILE A 625 1.95 -12.76 -26.58
N PHE A 626 0.83 -12.42 -25.93
CA PHE A 626 -0.12 -13.42 -25.41
C PHE A 626 -0.75 -14.28 -26.51
N ILE A 627 -1.04 -13.70 -27.67
CA ILE A 627 -1.54 -14.43 -28.83
C ILE A 627 -0.48 -15.44 -29.29
N LEU A 628 0.77 -15.03 -29.49
CA LEU A 628 1.86 -15.93 -29.87
C LEU A 628 2.06 -17.04 -28.83
N PHE A 629 2.07 -16.70 -27.55
CA PHE A 629 2.17 -17.65 -26.45
C PHE A 629 1.02 -18.66 -26.45
N GLN A 630 -0.22 -18.19 -26.66
CA GLN A 630 -1.40 -19.05 -26.76
C GLN A 630 -1.29 -19.99 -27.96
N PHE A 631 -0.88 -19.50 -29.13
CA PHE A 631 -0.70 -20.32 -30.33
C PHE A 631 0.28 -21.48 -30.07
N VAL A 632 1.43 -21.18 -29.46
CA VAL A 632 2.45 -22.19 -29.13
C VAL A 632 1.90 -23.24 -28.17
N LEU A 633 1.27 -22.80 -27.07
CA LEU A 633 0.66 -23.72 -26.10
C LEU A 633 -0.44 -24.58 -26.71
N GLN A 634 -1.29 -24.01 -27.55
CA GLN A 634 -2.38 -24.72 -28.23
C GLN A 634 -1.84 -25.80 -29.17
N ILE A 635 -0.88 -25.46 -30.01
CA ILE A 635 -0.29 -26.41 -30.97
C ILE A 635 0.41 -27.56 -30.23
N LEU A 636 1.24 -27.25 -29.24
CA LEU A 636 1.96 -28.26 -28.46
C LEU A 636 1.01 -29.21 -27.74
N TYR A 637 -0.02 -28.69 -27.08
CA TYR A 637 -0.92 -29.53 -26.30
C TYR A 637 -1.87 -30.34 -27.19
N ILE A 638 -2.35 -29.78 -28.31
CA ILE A 638 -3.10 -30.54 -29.32
C ILE A 638 -2.24 -31.68 -29.88
N TYR A 639 -0.96 -31.43 -30.19
CA TYR A 639 -0.02 -32.45 -30.66
C TYR A 639 0.13 -33.60 -29.65
N ILE A 640 0.30 -33.28 -28.36
CA ILE A 640 0.39 -34.28 -27.28
C ILE A 640 -0.90 -35.13 -27.22
N LEU A 641 -2.07 -34.49 -27.30
CA LEU A 641 -3.35 -35.19 -27.27
C LEU A 641 -3.52 -36.12 -28.48
N GLU A 642 -3.24 -35.65 -29.70
CA GLU A 642 -3.30 -36.47 -30.91
C GLU A 642 -2.35 -37.68 -30.87
N LYS A 643 -1.12 -37.50 -30.37
CA LYS A 643 -0.14 -38.59 -30.21
C LYS A 643 -0.63 -39.67 -29.24
N ASN A 644 -1.24 -39.27 -28.13
CA ASN A 644 -1.79 -40.21 -27.15
C ASN A 644 -2.96 -41.00 -27.74
N TYR A 645 -3.80 -40.36 -28.57
CA TYR A 645 -4.91 -41.05 -29.23
C TYR A 645 -4.48 -42.00 -30.35
N THR A 646 -3.48 -41.63 -31.14
CA THR A 646 -2.95 -42.51 -32.19
C THR A 646 -2.28 -43.77 -31.62
N LYS A 647 -1.67 -43.69 -30.43
CA LYS A 647 -1.21 -44.88 -29.70
C LYS A 647 -2.37 -45.78 -29.26
N LEU A 648 -3.39 -45.19 -28.63
CA LEU A 648 -4.61 -45.90 -28.20
C LEU A 648 -5.35 -46.61 -29.34
N ILE A 649 -5.24 -46.12 -30.58
CA ILE A 649 -5.85 -46.74 -31.77
C ILE A 649 -4.97 -47.85 -32.35
N LYS A 650 -3.64 -47.80 -32.18
CA LYS A 650 -2.73 -48.88 -32.61
C LYS A 650 -2.75 -50.09 -31.66
N GLU A 651 -3.24 -49.90 -30.44
CA GLU A 651 -3.38 -50.94 -29.41
C GLU A 651 -4.75 -51.66 -29.46
N ILE A 652 -5.68 -51.18 -30.30
CA ILE A 652 -6.98 -51.80 -30.62
C ILE A 652 -6.86 -52.46 -31.99
#